data_AF-A0A410Q0N1-F1
#
_entry.id   AF-A0A410Q0N1-F1
#
_cell.length_a   1.000
_cell.length_b   1.000
_cell.length_c   1.000
_cell.angle_alpha   90.00
_cell.angle_beta   90.00
_cell.angle_gamma   90.00
#
_symmetry.space_group_name_H-M   'P 1'
#
loop_
_entity.id
_entity.type
_entity.pdbx_description
1 polymer ?
#
loop_
_entity_poly.entity_id
_entity_poly.type
_entity_poly.pdbx_seq_one_letter_code
_entity_poly.pdbx_strand_id
1 'polypeptide(L)'
;MKIAGPGETEAMYEKNLALLTPWLRESVSGISEEEFKKRIEVSYNSEGYPVCRYHRDGVCFHITGEHPVREAEAWYQSIPQVGSAEIFLYGTGFGYALFEVFAHKMPHTLVVAFEQDLFLFKAMLFYFDLSPIIQTRKIIFLPGDSSYFKKAFEELFFSMLFFSTTYPTTAFTLPAVRNFKKEYLEIHRFAFQELTLLTSYLGNDHKDNMIGLNNLMANAGEILTNPYVSCLKERYRNVPAFLISNGPSLDRSMPLLKKIRGRGLMIAVESAIVPLTKNGINPDILTVQERTKYTYLYHFKDRTYSPEIALLALALIDPRVFPSFRGEKIPIFRQGEELNRWFNRNLGDGSEVDAGANVSHLALNLAVYLGADPIILVGQDFAYGPGGATHSRDAVASQEKGKRAREVLHSIPTVYVEGNNGKMIPSNRLWENFRFGMEHIIEGYPEHHFYNATAGGAKIRGTERAELDGLIRRYCTIPIPRRVNEIIAMNKRKISPESRRILLEKFSSEVERCAVRFRSLAGEMNQKKLECERMILLCVRKTSEGRQALEEVYQRNIASFYQYAEDSLCRSFFQQLNCVYFYLLDRLGPIDTTEKIARAFGIQSQFFHDLRAVSQSLSVSLEESAEDMKAALRKEAGERGE
;
A
#
# COMPACT_ATOMS: atom_id res chain seq x y z
N MET A 1 9.38 25.75 27.50
CA MET A 1 10.04 24.45 27.75
C MET A 1 10.32 24.33 29.25
N LYS A 2 9.83 23.28 29.92
CA LYS A 2 10.15 22.98 31.33
C LYS A 2 11.17 21.84 31.37
N ILE A 3 12.24 22.04 32.13
CA ILE A 3 13.35 21.07 32.28
C ILE A 3 13.37 20.54 33.72
N ALA A 4 13.82 19.29 33.89
CA ALA A 4 14.04 18.72 35.22
C ALA A 4 15.32 19.30 35.83
N GLY A 5 15.27 19.72 37.10
CA GLY A 5 16.47 20.07 37.86
C GLY A 5 17.25 18.83 38.33
N PRO A 6 18.47 19.01 38.86
CA PRO A 6 19.21 17.93 39.51
C PRO A 6 18.37 17.28 40.63
N GLY A 7 18.12 15.97 40.52
CA GLY A 7 17.29 15.20 41.47
C GLY A 7 15.80 15.08 41.11
N GLU A 8 15.33 15.76 40.06
CA GLU A 8 13.93 15.70 39.61
C GLU A 8 13.73 14.80 38.38
N THR A 9 14.81 14.28 37.80
CA THR A 9 14.81 13.56 36.52
C THR A 9 13.98 12.27 36.55
N GLU A 10 13.99 11.55 37.67
CA GLU A 10 13.21 10.30 37.82
C GLU A 10 11.70 10.59 37.80
N ALA A 11 11.27 11.60 38.55
CA ALA A 11 9.88 12.03 38.58
C ALA A 11 9.43 12.56 37.21
N MET A 12 10.32 13.23 36.48
CA MET A 12 10.06 13.68 35.11
C MET A 12 9.91 12.49 34.15
N TYR A 13 10.79 11.49 34.27
CA TYR A 13 10.74 10.28 33.45
C TYR A 13 9.42 9.54 33.63
N GLU A 14 9.02 9.25 34.87
CA GLU A 14 7.74 8.57 35.17
C GLU A 14 6.54 9.36 34.64
N LYS A 15 6.57 10.69 34.81
CA LYS A 15 5.52 11.58 34.27
C LYS A 15 5.40 11.45 32.75
N ASN A 16 6.52 11.49 32.02
CA ASN A 16 6.51 11.38 30.57
C ASN A 16 6.15 9.96 30.10
N LEU A 17 6.65 8.93 30.80
CA LEU A 17 6.39 7.52 30.51
C LEU A 17 4.89 7.17 30.59
N ALA A 18 4.16 7.83 31.50
CA ALA A 18 2.71 7.70 31.63
C ALA A 18 1.94 8.26 30.41
N LEU A 19 2.52 9.19 29.65
CA LEU A 19 1.91 9.80 28.47
C LEU A 19 2.14 8.99 27.18
N LEU A 20 3.10 8.07 27.17
CA LEU A 20 3.46 7.28 25.99
C LEU A 20 2.48 6.12 25.76
N THR A 21 2.35 5.72 24.49
CA THR A 21 1.65 4.49 24.12
C THR A 21 2.36 3.25 24.69
N PRO A 22 1.65 2.11 24.85
CA PRO A 22 2.25 0.90 25.44
C PRO A 22 3.55 0.45 24.77
N TRP A 23 3.62 0.46 23.43
CA TRP A 23 4.80 0.01 22.70
C TRP A 23 6.00 0.94 22.89
N LEU A 24 5.78 2.26 22.96
CA LEU A 24 6.84 3.24 23.22
C LEU A 24 7.38 3.09 24.64
N ARG A 25 6.49 2.82 25.61
CA ARG A 25 6.88 2.55 27.01
C ARG A 25 7.76 1.31 27.09
N GLU A 26 7.35 0.21 26.46
CA GLU A 26 8.13 -1.03 26.40
C GLU A 26 9.51 -0.80 25.78
N SER A 27 9.57 -0.01 24.71
CA SER A 27 10.80 0.31 23.99
C SER A 27 11.88 0.99 24.85
N VAL A 28 11.48 1.88 25.77
CA VAL A 28 12.44 2.59 26.64
C VAL A 28 12.68 1.88 27.97
N SER A 29 11.68 1.14 28.47
CA SER A 29 11.80 0.35 29.70
C SER A 29 12.73 -0.86 29.54
N GLY A 30 12.91 -1.38 28.32
CA GLY A 30 13.84 -2.47 28.03
C GLY A 30 15.33 -2.11 28.17
N ILE A 31 15.68 -0.82 28.22
CA ILE A 31 17.07 -0.36 28.34
C ILE A 31 17.50 -0.37 29.79
N SER A 32 18.55 -1.14 30.11
CA SER A 32 19.12 -1.18 31.46
C SER A 32 19.77 0.16 31.86
N GLU A 33 19.76 0.46 33.15
CA GLU A 33 20.37 1.69 33.68
C GLU A 33 21.90 1.74 33.40
N GLU A 34 22.57 0.58 33.45
CA GLU A 34 24.00 0.47 33.18
C GLU A 34 24.31 0.81 31.72
N GLU A 35 23.57 0.26 30.76
CA GLU A 35 23.74 0.57 29.33
C GLU A 35 23.42 2.03 29.04
N PHE A 36 22.37 2.57 29.68
CA PHE A 36 22.00 3.97 29.54
C PHE A 36 23.13 4.90 29.99
N LYS A 37 23.68 4.69 31.19
CA LYS A 37 24.80 5.49 31.72
C LYS A 37 26.11 5.32 30.94
N LYS A 38 26.32 4.16 30.30
CA LYS A 38 27.47 3.94 29.39
C LYS A 38 27.36 4.77 28.11
N ARG A 39 26.13 5.03 27.63
CA ARG A 39 25.87 5.71 26.36
C ARG A 39 25.65 7.21 26.52
N ILE A 40 24.99 7.62 27.60
CA ILE A 40 24.48 8.98 27.83
C ILE A 40 25.11 9.57 29.09
N GLU A 41 25.71 10.74 28.93
CA GLU A 41 26.20 11.58 30.02
C GLU A 41 25.57 12.97 29.88
N VAL A 42 24.90 13.45 30.93
CA VAL A 42 24.22 14.76 30.91
C VAL A 42 24.76 15.64 32.02
N SER A 43 25.11 16.88 31.66
CA SER A 43 25.54 17.93 32.58
C SER A 43 24.75 19.21 32.32
N TYR A 44 24.62 20.10 33.30
CA TYR A 44 23.95 21.38 33.11
C TYR A 44 24.96 22.48 32.78
N ASN A 45 24.68 23.30 31.77
CA ASN A 45 25.52 24.45 31.42
C ASN A 45 25.33 25.61 32.41
N SER A 46 26.06 26.72 32.20
CA SER A 46 25.97 27.92 33.04
C SER A 46 24.60 28.61 33.02
N GLU A 47 23.75 28.32 32.03
CA GLU A 47 22.38 28.83 31.89
C GLU A 47 21.35 27.89 32.52
N GLY A 48 21.79 26.76 33.11
CA GLY A 48 20.92 25.77 33.73
C GLY A 48 20.25 24.81 32.73
N TYR A 49 20.72 24.75 31.49
CA TYR A 49 20.20 23.83 30.47
C TYR A 49 21.00 22.52 30.44
N PRO A 50 20.33 21.34 30.41
CA PRO A 50 21.02 20.07 30.30
C PRO A 50 21.64 19.90 28.90
N VAL A 51 22.91 19.51 28.86
CA VAL A 51 23.69 19.23 27.65
C VAL A 51 24.09 17.77 27.66
N CYS A 52 23.79 17.07 26.58
CA CYS A 52 24.02 15.64 26.43
C CYS A 52 25.31 15.35 25.66
N ARG A 53 26.18 14.56 26.28
CA ARG A 53 27.31 13.86 25.67
C ARG A 53 26.94 12.42 25.40
N TYR A 54 27.32 11.95 24.21
CA TYR A 54 26.99 10.63 23.72
C TYR A 54 28.26 9.85 23.43
N HIS A 55 28.30 8.60 23.90
CA HIS A 55 29.44 7.70 23.81
C HIS A 55 29.15 6.57 22.84
N ARG A 56 29.97 6.42 21.78
CA ARG A 56 29.85 5.35 20.79
C ARG A 56 31.22 4.97 20.23
N ASP A 57 31.50 3.68 20.19
CA ASP A 57 32.70 3.11 19.57
C ASP A 57 34.01 3.74 20.09
N GLY A 58 34.05 4.05 21.40
CA GLY A 58 35.20 4.70 22.05
C GLY A 58 35.33 6.21 21.81
N VAL A 59 34.38 6.81 21.07
CA VAL A 59 34.32 8.26 20.82
C VAL A 59 33.21 8.88 21.66
N CYS A 60 33.50 10.04 22.25
CA CYS A 60 32.53 10.88 22.94
C CYS A 60 32.31 12.17 22.17
N PHE A 61 31.06 12.56 21.94
CA PHE A 61 30.71 13.82 21.30
C PHE A 61 29.45 14.44 21.89
N HIS A 62 29.32 15.76 21.72
CA HIS A 62 28.13 16.48 22.14
C HIS A 62 26.99 16.29 21.13
N ILE A 63 25.77 16.07 21.63
CA ILE A 63 24.55 16.05 20.82
C ILE A 63 24.15 17.48 20.45
N THR A 64 24.15 18.39 21.41
CA THR A 64 23.87 19.82 21.22
C THR A 64 25.09 20.67 21.55
N GLY A 65 25.14 21.89 21.01
CA GLY A 65 26.11 22.90 21.40
C GLY A 65 26.00 23.33 22.87
N GLU A 66 26.94 24.18 23.30
CA GLU A 66 27.02 24.70 24.68
C GLU A 66 25.85 25.63 25.04
N HIS A 67 25.24 26.25 24.04
CA HIS A 67 24.01 27.04 24.12
C HIS A 67 22.88 26.36 23.32
N PRO A 68 22.29 25.26 23.83
CA PRO A 68 21.42 24.39 23.05
C PRO A 68 20.12 25.05 22.58
N VAL A 69 19.58 26.03 23.34
CA VAL A 69 18.39 26.79 22.94
C VAL A 69 18.67 27.66 21.72
N ARG A 70 19.74 28.46 21.75
CA ARG A 70 20.14 29.30 20.61
C ARG A 70 20.46 28.48 19.37
N GLU A 71 21.10 27.32 19.57
CA GLU A 71 21.38 26.38 18.49
C GLU A 71 20.08 25.86 17.84
N ALA A 72 19.08 25.49 18.65
CA ALA A 72 17.79 25.03 18.17
C ALA A 72 16.98 26.15 17.49
N GLU A 73 16.98 27.36 18.04
CA GLU A 73 16.35 28.55 17.44
C GLU A 73 16.96 28.83 16.05
N ALA A 74 18.29 28.88 15.95
CA ALA A 74 19.00 29.11 14.70
C ALA A 74 18.74 28.00 13.67
N TRP A 75 18.70 26.74 14.12
CA TRP A 75 18.32 25.61 13.27
C TRP A 75 16.88 25.75 12.76
N TYR A 76 15.93 26.11 13.61
CA TYR A 76 14.52 26.29 13.20
C TYR A 76 14.37 27.42 12.17
N GLN A 77 15.13 28.51 12.26
CA GLN A 77 15.11 29.54 11.22
C GLN A 77 15.64 29.06 9.86
N SER A 78 16.42 27.97 9.83
CA SER A 78 16.97 27.39 8.60
C SER A 78 16.00 26.43 7.89
N ILE A 79 14.98 25.90 8.58
CA ILE A 79 14.01 25.00 7.95
C ILE A 79 13.02 25.82 7.12
N PRO A 80 12.59 25.34 5.94
CA PRO A 80 11.55 26.01 5.17
C PRO A 80 10.29 26.18 6.02
N GLN A 81 9.99 27.41 6.40
CA GLN A 81 8.78 27.80 7.13
C GLN A 81 7.57 27.80 6.18
N VAL A 82 7.34 26.66 5.54
CA VAL A 82 6.09 26.43 4.80
C VAL A 82 5.10 25.94 5.84
N GLY A 83 3.90 26.51 5.85
CA GLY A 83 2.81 26.09 6.74
C GLY A 83 2.29 24.73 6.32
N SER A 84 3.12 23.71 6.50
CA SER A 84 2.83 22.35 6.14
C SER A 84 1.86 21.78 7.15
N ALA A 85 0.90 21.00 6.65
CA ALA A 85 0.09 20.15 7.52
C ALA A 85 0.97 19.17 8.30
N GLU A 86 2.17 18.85 7.79
CA GLU A 86 3.05 17.87 8.39
C GLU A 86 4.55 18.20 8.33
N ILE A 87 5.29 17.73 9.35
CA ILE A 87 6.75 17.81 9.42
C ILE A 87 7.30 16.42 9.73
N PHE A 88 8.18 15.92 8.86
CA PHE A 88 9.00 14.74 9.12
C PHE A 88 10.30 15.23 9.76
N LEU A 89 10.38 15.08 11.07
CA LEU A 89 11.51 15.51 11.88
C LEU A 89 12.48 14.34 12.06
N TYR A 90 13.67 14.45 11.48
CA TYR A 90 14.74 13.45 11.59
C TYR A 90 15.70 13.84 12.70
N GLY A 91 15.66 13.03 13.76
CA GLY A 91 16.40 13.17 15.01
C GLY A 91 15.76 14.20 15.91
N THR A 92 15.23 13.76 17.04
CA THR A 92 14.91 14.66 18.16
C THR A 92 16.18 15.07 18.91
N GLY A 93 17.25 14.28 18.79
CA GLY A 93 18.50 14.45 19.49
C GLY A 93 18.25 14.42 20.99
N PHE A 94 18.42 15.57 21.64
CA PHE A 94 18.14 15.73 23.07
C PHE A 94 16.92 16.64 23.33
N GLY A 95 15.99 16.75 22.38
CA GLY A 95 14.66 17.37 22.58
C GLY A 95 14.56 18.86 22.24
N TYR A 96 15.64 19.64 22.26
CA TYR A 96 15.57 21.10 22.04
C TYR A 96 14.89 21.51 20.72
N ALA A 97 15.32 20.91 19.60
CA ALA A 97 14.74 21.17 18.29
C ALA A 97 13.23 20.87 18.24
N LEU A 98 12.78 19.85 18.99
CA LEU A 98 11.37 19.49 19.07
C LEU A 98 10.54 20.59 19.77
N PHE A 99 11.06 21.19 20.84
CA PHE A 99 10.38 22.30 21.51
C PHE A 99 10.29 23.54 20.62
N GLU A 100 11.33 23.87 19.86
CA GLU A 100 11.29 24.97 18.89
C GLU A 100 10.24 24.76 17.81
N VAL A 101 10.15 23.54 17.27
CA VAL A 101 9.09 23.19 16.32
C VAL A 101 7.71 23.40 16.95
N PHE A 102 7.47 22.95 18.19
CA PHE A 102 6.16 23.10 18.83
C PHE A 102 5.84 24.52 19.29
N ALA A 103 6.85 25.37 19.51
CA ALA A 103 6.67 26.78 19.84
C ALA A 103 6.19 27.60 18.63
N HIS A 104 6.56 27.19 17.42
CA HIS A 104 6.38 28.01 16.21
C HIS A 104 5.51 27.37 15.11
N LYS A 105 5.36 26.04 15.09
CA LYS A 105 4.49 25.38 14.11
C LYS A 105 3.04 25.83 14.25
N MET A 106 2.26 25.64 13.20
CA MET A 106 0.81 25.82 13.30
C MET A 106 0.20 24.78 14.26
N PRO A 107 -0.84 25.13 15.04
CA PRO A 107 -1.47 24.21 15.99
C PRO A 107 -1.93 22.90 15.35
N HIS A 108 -2.38 22.94 14.09
CA HIS A 108 -2.87 21.76 13.37
C HIS A 108 -1.77 20.88 12.77
N THR A 109 -0.53 21.39 12.62
CA THR A 109 0.59 20.66 12.00
C THR A 109 0.94 19.41 12.80
N LEU A 110 0.92 18.25 12.15
CA LEU A 110 1.38 16.97 12.68
C LEU A 110 2.91 16.86 12.56
N VAL A 111 3.58 16.41 13.61
CA VAL A 111 5.02 16.15 13.59
C VAL A 111 5.25 14.65 13.70
N VAL A 112 5.84 14.05 12.66
CA VAL A 112 6.31 12.65 12.68
C VAL A 112 7.80 12.70 13.01
N ALA A 113 8.15 12.35 14.23
CA ALA A 113 9.49 12.45 14.77
C ALA A 113 10.19 11.08 14.74
N PHE A 114 11.17 10.95 13.85
CA PHE A 114 12.04 9.78 13.76
C PHE A 114 13.25 9.98 14.68
N GLU A 115 13.40 9.14 15.70
CA GLU A 115 14.56 9.18 16.61
C GLU A 115 15.29 7.85 16.56
N GLN A 116 16.35 7.77 15.75
CA GLN A 116 17.03 6.50 15.53
C GLN A 116 17.59 5.88 16.82
N ASP A 117 18.04 6.70 17.76
CA ASP A 117 18.71 6.21 18.96
C ASP A 117 17.77 6.17 20.17
N LEU A 118 17.49 4.95 20.64
CA LEU A 118 16.60 4.73 21.79
C LEU A 118 17.14 5.33 23.10
N PHE A 119 18.47 5.47 23.26
CA PHE A 119 19.07 6.07 24.45
C PHE A 119 18.85 7.58 24.46
N LEU A 120 18.98 8.25 23.31
CA LEU A 120 18.67 9.67 23.16
C LEU A 120 17.18 9.95 23.38
N PHE A 121 16.31 9.10 22.83
CA PHE A 121 14.88 9.19 23.09
C PHE A 121 14.55 9.04 24.58
N LYS A 122 15.14 8.03 25.24
CA LYS A 122 15.01 7.82 26.70
C LYS A 122 15.55 9.00 27.49
N ALA A 123 16.69 9.55 27.11
CA ALA A 123 17.29 10.70 27.76
C ALA A 123 16.36 11.93 27.69
N MET A 124 15.73 12.19 26.55
CA MET A 124 14.75 13.27 26.42
C MET A 124 13.61 13.13 27.45
N LEU A 125 13.15 11.91 27.74
CA LEU A 125 12.10 11.65 28.74
C LEU A 125 12.53 11.99 30.18
N PHE A 126 13.82 11.88 30.52
CA PHE A 126 14.32 12.22 31.86
C PHE A 126 14.44 13.73 32.09
N TYR A 127 14.78 14.50 31.06
CA TYR A 127 15.23 15.88 31.25
C TYR A 127 14.21 16.94 30.83
N PHE A 128 13.18 16.60 30.05
CA PHE A 128 12.22 17.57 29.52
C PHE A 128 10.78 17.18 29.82
N ASP A 129 9.93 18.15 30.18
CA ASP A 129 8.49 17.91 30.29
C ASP A 129 7.85 17.86 28.91
N LEU A 130 7.48 16.66 28.45
CA LEU A 130 6.88 16.44 27.14
C LEU A 130 5.35 16.60 27.13
N SER A 131 4.72 16.83 28.28
CA SER A 131 3.26 17.02 28.37
C SER A 131 2.73 18.07 27.39
N PRO A 132 3.34 19.26 27.25
CA PRO A 132 2.85 20.30 26.33
C PRO A 132 2.91 19.90 24.84
N ILE A 133 3.68 18.87 24.51
CA ILE A 133 3.86 18.36 23.15
C ILE A 133 2.91 17.18 22.92
N ILE A 134 2.96 16.16 23.79
CA ILE A 134 2.18 14.93 23.64
C ILE A 134 0.68 15.19 23.74
N GLN A 135 0.25 16.06 24.67
CA GLN A 135 -1.17 16.35 24.90
C GLN A 135 -1.84 17.06 23.72
N THR A 136 -1.07 17.67 22.81
CA THR A 136 -1.62 18.25 21.58
C THR A 136 -2.20 17.20 20.64
N ARG A 137 -1.78 15.92 20.76
CA ARG A 137 -2.06 14.84 19.81
C ARG A 137 -1.61 15.14 18.37
N LYS A 138 -0.63 16.05 18.23
CA LYS A 138 -0.03 16.46 16.95
C LYS A 138 1.42 16.03 16.84
N ILE A 139 1.78 14.95 17.54
CA ILE A 139 3.08 14.31 17.46
C ILE A 139 2.93 12.80 17.36
N ILE A 140 3.79 12.18 16.56
CA ILE A 140 4.00 10.73 16.52
C ILE A 140 5.50 10.49 16.69
N PHE A 141 5.85 9.68 17.67
CA PHE A 141 7.24 9.25 17.88
C PHE A 141 7.47 7.89 17.23
N LEU A 142 8.54 7.81 16.45
CA LEU A 142 9.04 6.60 15.80
C LEU A 142 10.50 6.41 16.20
N PRO A 143 10.76 5.93 17.43
CA PRO A 143 12.12 5.70 17.88
C PRO A 143 12.69 4.37 17.35
N GLY A 144 14.00 4.26 17.27
CA GLY A 144 14.71 3.09 16.74
C GLY A 144 14.96 3.17 15.22
N ASP A 145 15.56 2.12 14.67
CA ASP A 145 15.73 1.99 13.22
C ASP A 145 14.42 1.63 12.50
N SER A 146 14.45 1.60 11.16
CA SER A 146 13.27 1.29 10.36
C SER A 146 12.65 -0.06 10.68
N SER A 147 13.44 -1.08 11.06
CA SER A 147 12.88 -2.40 11.42
C SER A 147 12.09 -2.34 12.73
N TYR A 148 12.49 -1.45 13.63
CA TYR A 148 11.87 -1.27 14.94
C TYR A 148 10.51 -0.58 14.85
N PHE A 149 10.43 0.55 14.12
CA PHE A 149 9.20 1.34 14.04
C PHE A 149 8.30 1.00 12.83
N LYS A 150 8.73 0.12 11.91
CA LYS A 150 8.03 -0.21 10.65
C LYS A 150 6.52 -0.38 10.83
N LYS A 151 6.09 -1.21 11.78
CA LYS A 151 4.67 -1.47 12.01
C LYS A 151 3.90 -0.22 12.44
N ALA A 152 4.44 0.58 13.35
CA ALA A 152 3.80 1.82 13.80
C ALA A 152 3.73 2.86 12.65
N PHE A 153 4.74 2.88 11.79
CA PHE A 153 4.74 3.70 10.59
C PHE A 153 3.66 3.22 9.60
N GLU A 154 3.57 1.92 9.32
CA GLU A 154 2.50 1.33 8.48
C GLU A 154 1.09 1.63 8.99
N GLU A 155 0.85 1.52 10.31
CA GLU A 155 -0.44 1.86 10.92
C GLU A 155 -0.85 3.32 10.71
N LEU A 156 0.11 4.25 10.69
CA LEU A 156 -0.14 5.66 10.35
C LEU A 156 -0.70 5.80 8.93
N PHE A 157 -0.19 5.01 7.99
CA PHE A 157 -0.61 5.05 6.58
C PHE A 157 -1.99 4.49 6.32
N PHE A 158 -2.42 3.50 7.10
CA PHE A 158 -3.79 3.00 7.03
C PHE A 158 -4.79 3.90 7.77
N SER A 159 -4.31 4.95 8.45
CA SER A 159 -5.14 5.94 9.11
C SER A 159 -5.53 7.09 8.19
N MET A 160 -6.57 7.82 8.60
CA MET A 160 -7.01 9.06 7.94
C MET A 160 -5.93 10.14 7.86
N LEU A 161 -4.91 10.09 8.73
CA LEU A 161 -3.79 11.01 8.72
C LEU A 161 -2.94 10.87 7.46
N PHE A 162 -2.99 9.74 6.75
CA PHE A 162 -2.27 9.58 5.50
C PHE A 162 -2.61 10.67 4.48
N PHE A 163 -3.88 11.09 4.39
CA PHE A 163 -4.28 12.07 3.39
C PHE A 163 -3.62 13.45 3.62
N SER A 164 -3.19 13.76 4.85
CA SER A 164 -2.37 14.96 5.13
C SER A 164 -0.87 14.76 4.89
N THR A 165 -0.40 13.53 4.63
CA THR A 165 1.03 13.21 4.39
C THR A 165 1.48 13.40 2.94
N THR A 166 0.72 14.14 2.12
CA THR A 166 0.97 14.23 0.67
C THR A 166 2.05 15.25 0.30
N TYR A 167 2.41 16.15 1.21
CA TYR A 167 3.48 17.12 1.03
C TYR A 167 4.25 17.42 2.34
N PRO A 168 4.96 16.44 2.92
CA PRO A 168 5.61 16.61 4.21
C PRO A 168 6.85 17.50 4.09
N THR A 169 7.01 18.45 5.02
CA THR A 169 8.27 19.18 5.18
C THR A 169 9.30 18.27 5.86
N THR A 170 10.44 18.02 5.23
CA THR A 170 11.53 17.24 5.85
C THR A 170 12.48 18.16 6.61
N ALA A 171 12.69 17.90 7.89
CA ALA A 171 13.59 18.68 8.74
C ALA A 171 14.60 17.74 9.41
N PHE A 172 15.90 17.91 9.11
CA PHE A 172 16.98 17.16 9.76
C PHE A 172 17.62 18.03 10.83
N THR A 173 17.66 17.55 12.07
CA THR A 173 18.34 18.27 13.15
C THR A 173 19.85 18.20 13.01
N LEU A 174 20.58 19.08 13.70
CA LEU A 174 22.04 19.08 13.67
C LEU A 174 22.67 17.72 14.06
N PRO A 175 22.22 17.02 15.13
CA PRO A 175 22.71 15.67 15.42
C PRO A 175 22.47 14.70 14.26
N ALA A 176 21.33 14.82 13.57
CA ALA A 176 21.00 13.97 12.45
C ALA A 176 21.93 14.20 11.25
N VAL A 177 22.32 15.44 10.97
CA VAL A 177 23.23 15.77 9.85
C VAL A 177 24.70 15.52 10.20
N ARG A 178 25.09 15.72 11.47
CA ARG A 178 26.48 15.65 11.94
C ARG A 178 26.88 14.26 12.43
N ASN A 179 26.12 13.70 13.36
CA ASN A 179 26.53 12.56 14.17
C ASN A 179 25.98 11.23 13.65
N PHE A 180 24.76 11.23 13.11
CA PHE A 180 24.02 10.02 12.72
C PHE A 180 23.51 10.10 11.27
N LYS A 181 24.29 10.76 10.40
CA LYS A 181 23.89 11.06 9.01
C LYS A 181 23.49 9.83 8.24
N LYS A 182 24.24 8.74 8.37
CA LYS A 182 23.99 7.52 7.59
C LYS A 182 22.66 6.90 8.02
N GLU A 183 22.45 6.79 9.32
CA GLU A 183 21.30 6.17 9.94
C GLU A 183 19.99 6.92 9.64
N TYR A 184 19.96 8.26 9.78
CA TYR A 184 18.76 9.01 9.42
C TYR A 184 18.51 9.06 7.90
N LEU A 185 19.55 8.99 7.06
CA LEU A 185 19.34 8.84 5.61
C LEU A 185 18.78 7.47 5.24
N GLU A 186 19.09 6.41 6.00
CA GLU A 186 18.45 5.10 5.85
C GLU A 186 16.97 5.16 6.22
N ILE A 187 16.63 5.80 7.34
CA ILE A 187 15.23 6.04 7.76
C ILE A 187 14.48 6.88 6.71
N HIS A 188 15.09 7.94 6.19
CA HIS A 188 14.49 8.77 5.13
C HIS A 188 14.18 7.96 3.88
N ARG A 189 15.14 7.13 3.41
CA ARG A 189 14.92 6.26 2.26
C ARG A 189 13.80 5.27 2.51
N PHE A 190 13.78 4.63 3.67
CA PHE A 190 12.71 3.72 4.07
C PHE A 190 11.35 4.42 4.05
N ALA A 191 11.22 5.55 4.75
CA ALA A 191 9.96 6.28 4.85
C ALA A 191 9.39 6.66 3.48
N PHE A 192 10.21 7.20 2.58
CA PHE A 192 9.78 7.58 1.23
C PHE A 192 9.55 6.38 0.31
N GLN A 193 10.24 5.27 0.53
CA GLN A 193 10.02 4.03 -0.22
C GLN A 193 8.69 3.39 0.15
N GLU A 194 8.35 3.31 1.44
CA GLU A 194 7.04 2.85 1.92
C GLU A 194 5.93 3.79 1.44
N LEU A 195 6.11 5.12 1.53
CA LEU A 195 5.19 6.11 0.95
C LEU A 195 4.95 5.87 -0.55
N THR A 196 6.01 5.56 -1.31
CA THR A 196 5.92 5.25 -2.74
C THR A 196 5.12 3.96 -2.98
N LEU A 197 5.37 2.93 -2.17
CA LEU A 197 4.66 1.65 -2.25
C LEU A 197 3.16 1.83 -1.93
N LEU A 198 2.84 2.57 -0.87
CA LEU A 198 1.48 2.81 -0.41
C LEU A 198 0.68 3.71 -1.36
N THR A 199 1.27 4.80 -1.86
CA THR A 199 0.65 5.62 -2.91
C THR A 199 0.39 4.81 -4.19
N SER A 200 1.25 3.85 -4.51
CA SER A 200 1.01 2.93 -5.63
C SER A 200 -0.20 2.02 -5.39
N TYR A 201 -0.44 1.56 -4.15
CA TYR A 201 -1.62 0.77 -3.79
C TYR A 201 -2.93 1.55 -3.87
N LEU A 202 -2.92 2.87 -3.64
CA LEU A 202 -4.12 3.71 -3.78
C LEU A 202 -4.54 3.92 -5.25
N GLY A 203 -3.61 3.76 -6.20
CA GLY A 203 -3.85 4.07 -7.60
C GLY A 203 -3.98 5.58 -7.86
N ASN A 204 -3.99 5.94 -9.14
CA ASN A 204 -3.88 7.33 -9.58
C ASN A 204 -4.90 7.72 -10.67
N ASP A 205 -5.85 6.85 -10.99
CA ASP A 205 -6.84 7.09 -12.05
C ASP A 205 -8.24 6.66 -11.60
N HIS A 206 -9.15 7.63 -11.48
CA HIS A 206 -10.55 7.36 -11.17
C HIS A 206 -11.22 6.47 -12.24
N LYS A 207 -10.82 6.61 -13.51
CA LYS A 207 -11.36 5.78 -14.59
C LYS A 207 -10.97 4.32 -14.41
N ASP A 208 -9.79 4.03 -13.86
CA ASP A 208 -9.38 2.66 -13.53
C ASP A 208 -10.27 2.06 -12.44
N ASN A 209 -10.60 2.83 -11.40
CA ASN A 209 -11.56 2.40 -10.37
C ASN A 209 -12.95 2.12 -10.95
N MET A 210 -13.43 2.97 -11.88
CA MET A 210 -14.69 2.74 -12.59
C MET A 210 -14.65 1.48 -13.47
N ILE A 211 -13.53 1.21 -14.14
CA ILE A 211 -13.34 -0.04 -14.88
C ILE A 211 -13.43 -1.23 -13.93
N GLY A 212 -12.78 -1.14 -12.76
CA GLY A 212 -12.87 -2.17 -11.71
C GLY A 212 -14.30 -2.45 -11.25
N LEU A 213 -15.07 -1.39 -10.95
CA LEU A 213 -16.50 -1.49 -10.58
C LEU A 213 -17.31 -2.17 -11.68
N ASN A 214 -17.20 -1.68 -12.93
CA ASN A 214 -17.96 -2.21 -14.07
C ASN A 214 -17.61 -3.67 -14.35
N ASN A 215 -16.32 -4.03 -14.26
CA ASN A 215 -15.88 -5.42 -14.43
C ASN A 215 -16.43 -6.32 -13.34
N LEU A 216 -16.42 -5.89 -12.06
CA LEU A 216 -17.01 -6.67 -10.96
C LEU A 216 -18.51 -6.88 -11.15
N MET A 217 -19.24 -5.85 -11.58
CA MET A 217 -20.67 -5.95 -11.90
C MET A 217 -20.90 -6.95 -13.04
N ALA A 218 -20.16 -6.84 -14.13
CA ALA A 218 -20.25 -7.74 -15.27
C ALA A 218 -19.86 -9.20 -14.93
N ASN A 219 -18.93 -9.38 -13.99
CA ASN A 219 -18.48 -10.69 -13.53
C ASN A 219 -19.36 -11.28 -12.39
N ALA A 220 -20.40 -10.59 -11.92
CA ALA A 220 -21.26 -11.07 -10.83
C ALA A 220 -21.82 -12.48 -11.10
N GLY A 221 -22.22 -12.77 -12.35
CA GLY A 221 -22.66 -14.11 -12.75
C GLY A 221 -21.56 -15.18 -12.64
N GLU A 222 -20.31 -14.84 -12.98
CA GLU A 222 -19.17 -15.75 -12.82
C GLU A 222 -18.81 -15.96 -11.35
N ILE A 223 -18.92 -14.92 -10.51
CA ILE A 223 -18.76 -15.04 -9.04
C ILE A 223 -19.79 -16.02 -8.47
N LEU A 224 -21.04 -15.93 -8.93
CA LEU A 224 -22.14 -16.75 -8.43
C LEU A 224 -22.15 -18.18 -9.00
N THR A 225 -21.60 -18.43 -10.17
CA THR A 225 -21.62 -19.76 -10.80
C THR A 225 -20.38 -20.60 -10.51
N ASN A 226 -19.39 -20.03 -9.83
CA ASN A 226 -18.14 -20.70 -9.47
C ASN A 226 -17.95 -20.76 -7.94
N PRO A 227 -17.15 -21.71 -7.43
CA PRO A 227 -16.84 -21.78 -6.01
C PRO A 227 -15.88 -20.66 -5.59
N TYR A 228 -15.78 -20.41 -4.30
CA TYR A 228 -14.86 -19.42 -3.75
C TYR A 228 -13.50 -20.01 -3.41
N VAL A 229 -12.50 -19.15 -3.25
CA VAL A 229 -11.12 -19.56 -2.99
C VAL A 229 -10.97 -20.29 -1.66
N SER A 230 -11.87 -20.09 -0.68
CA SER A 230 -11.97 -20.88 0.56
C SER A 230 -11.90 -22.39 0.36
N CYS A 231 -12.42 -22.93 -0.75
CA CYS A 231 -12.40 -24.38 -1.00
C CYS A 231 -10.99 -24.95 -1.21
N LEU A 232 -10.02 -24.08 -1.57
CA LEU A 232 -8.62 -24.42 -1.80
C LEU A 232 -7.69 -24.11 -0.62
N LYS A 233 -8.18 -23.41 0.41
CA LYS A 233 -7.39 -23.02 1.58
C LYS A 233 -6.67 -24.24 2.17
N GLU A 234 -5.35 -24.15 2.29
CA GLU A 234 -4.50 -25.17 2.95
C GLU A 234 -4.57 -26.58 2.32
N ARG A 235 -5.02 -26.72 1.07
CA ARG A 235 -5.16 -28.02 0.39
C ARG A 235 -3.84 -28.63 -0.09
N TYR A 236 -2.77 -27.85 -0.10
CA TYR A 236 -1.47 -28.22 -0.65
C TYR A 236 -0.35 -28.15 0.41
N ARG A 237 -0.67 -28.38 1.68
CA ARG A 237 0.32 -28.53 2.76
C ARG A 237 1.40 -29.54 2.41
N ASN A 238 2.66 -29.15 2.60
CA ASN A 238 3.85 -29.95 2.27
C ASN A 238 4.01 -30.29 0.77
N VAL A 239 3.35 -29.55 -0.12
CA VAL A 239 3.55 -29.67 -1.58
C VAL A 239 4.42 -28.51 -2.04
N PRO A 240 5.50 -28.75 -2.79
CA PRO A 240 6.30 -27.66 -3.34
C PRO A 240 5.49 -26.89 -4.40
N ALA A 241 5.41 -25.57 -4.25
CA ALA A 241 4.84 -24.68 -5.25
C ALA A 241 5.93 -24.02 -6.09
N PHE A 242 5.74 -24.00 -7.40
CA PHE A 242 6.62 -23.34 -8.36
C PHE A 242 5.88 -22.14 -8.96
N LEU A 243 6.31 -20.93 -8.59
CA LEU A 243 5.77 -19.68 -9.11
C LEU A 243 6.51 -19.33 -10.40
N ILE A 244 5.78 -19.36 -11.51
CA ILE A 244 6.35 -19.24 -12.85
C ILE A 244 6.00 -17.88 -13.42
N SER A 245 7.00 -17.00 -13.39
CA SER A 245 6.94 -15.65 -13.93
C SER A 245 7.60 -15.55 -15.30
N ASN A 246 7.27 -14.48 -16.04
CA ASN A 246 7.65 -14.31 -17.44
C ASN A 246 8.96 -13.55 -17.65
N GLY A 247 9.88 -13.60 -16.69
CA GLY A 247 11.19 -12.98 -16.82
C GLY A 247 12.03 -13.63 -17.95
N PRO A 248 13.00 -12.89 -18.53
CA PRO A 248 13.93 -13.41 -19.54
C PRO A 248 14.57 -14.78 -19.22
N SER A 249 14.81 -15.08 -17.94
CA SER A 249 15.40 -16.34 -17.52
C SER A 249 14.49 -17.56 -17.67
N LEU A 250 13.17 -17.38 -17.82
CA LEU A 250 12.18 -18.45 -17.95
C LEU A 250 12.54 -19.42 -19.09
N ASP A 251 13.07 -18.90 -20.20
CA ASP A 251 13.46 -19.68 -21.38
C ASP A 251 14.45 -20.81 -21.04
N ARG A 252 15.34 -20.59 -20.07
CA ARG A 252 16.32 -21.59 -19.63
C ARG A 252 15.70 -22.65 -18.73
N SER A 253 14.59 -22.33 -18.07
CA SER A 253 13.88 -23.21 -17.13
C SER A 253 12.88 -24.14 -17.82
N MET A 254 12.44 -23.83 -19.05
CA MET A 254 11.42 -24.61 -19.78
C MET A 254 11.67 -26.14 -19.80
N PRO A 255 12.89 -26.66 -20.07
CA PRO A 255 13.13 -28.10 -20.06
C PRO A 255 12.94 -28.74 -18.68
N LEU A 256 13.26 -28.01 -17.61
CA LEU A 256 13.14 -28.49 -16.23
C LEU A 256 11.70 -28.45 -15.74
N LEU A 257 10.92 -27.44 -16.13
CA LEU A 257 9.51 -27.31 -15.76
C LEU A 257 8.67 -28.51 -16.20
N LYS A 258 9.00 -29.15 -17.32
CA LYS A 258 8.35 -30.40 -17.77
C LYS A 258 8.45 -31.54 -16.77
N LYS A 259 9.50 -31.57 -15.94
CA LYS A 259 9.74 -32.62 -14.95
C LYS A 259 8.84 -32.50 -13.70
N ILE A 260 8.23 -31.33 -13.48
CA ILE A 260 7.45 -31.00 -12.27
C ILE A 260 6.02 -31.57 -12.34
N ARG A 261 5.43 -31.65 -13.55
CA ARG A 261 4.02 -31.96 -13.78
C ARG A 261 3.52 -33.12 -12.89
N GLY A 262 2.50 -32.83 -12.09
CA GLY A 262 1.86 -33.80 -11.20
C GLY A 262 2.61 -34.11 -9.90
N ARG A 263 3.78 -33.52 -9.65
CA ARG A 263 4.60 -33.71 -8.42
C ARG A 263 4.97 -32.41 -7.72
N GLY A 264 4.58 -31.27 -8.27
CA GLY A 264 4.66 -29.96 -7.64
C GLY A 264 3.56 -29.08 -8.21
N LEU A 265 3.10 -28.13 -7.42
CA LEU A 265 2.03 -27.21 -7.79
C LEU A 265 2.61 -26.09 -8.67
N MET A 266 2.28 -26.08 -9.96
CA MET A 266 2.75 -25.04 -10.88
C MET A 266 1.73 -23.89 -10.95
N ILE A 267 2.13 -22.70 -10.48
CA ILE A 267 1.32 -21.48 -10.52
C ILE A 267 1.97 -20.51 -11.50
N ALA A 268 1.34 -20.27 -12.64
CA ALA A 268 1.84 -19.37 -13.67
C ALA A 268 1.11 -18.03 -13.66
N VAL A 269 1.87 -16.94 -13.80
CA VAL A 269 1.30 -15.62 -14.08
C VAL A 269 0.77 -15.55 -15.52
N GLU A 270 -0.19 -14.66 -15.77
CA GLU A 270 -0.85 -14.51 -17.07
C GLU A 270 0.12 -14.24 -18.22
N SER A 271 1.18 -13.47 -17.96
CA SER A 271 2.17 -13.18 -19.00
C SER A 271 3.01 -14.40 -19.42
N ALA A 272 3.15 -15.42 -18.56
CA ALA A 272 3.94 -16.62 -18.83
C ALA A 272 3.17 -17.72 -19.58
N ILE A 273 1.82 -17.65 -19.61
CA ILE A 273 1.00 -18.76 -20.12
C ILE A 273 1.25 -19.09 -21.61
N VAL A 274 1.50 -18.07 -22.44
CA VAL A 274 1.72 -18.25 -23.88
C VAL A 274 3.08 -18.94 -24.14
N PRO A 275 4.21 -18.48 -23.57
CA PRO A 275 5.47 -19.22 -23.63
C PRO A 275 5.36 -20.67 -23.12
N LEU A 276 4.68 -20.89 -22.00
CA LEU A 276 4.56 -22.23 -21.39
C LEU A 276 3.80 -23.19 -22.31
N THR A 277 2.61 -22.79 -22.77
CA THR A 277 1.76 -23.64 -23.62
C THR A 277 2.39 -23.93 -24.98
N LYS A 278 3.08 -22.95 -25.59
CA LYS A 278 3.90 -23.18 -26.81
C LYS A 278 4.97 -24.25 -26.61
N ASN A 279 5.52 -24.37 -25.39
CA ASN A 279 6.53 -25.35 -25.05
C ASN A 279 5.95 -26.67 -24.51
N GLY A 280 4.62 -26.85 -24.58
CA GLY A 280 3.93 -28.05 -24.13
C GLY A 280 3.84 -28.18 -22.60
N ILE A 281 3.85 -27.06 -21.89
CA ILE A 281 3.79 -27.00 -20.43
C ILE A 281 2.43 -26.43 -20.02
N ASN A 282 1.67 -27.22 -19.27
CA ASN A 282 0.40 -26.79 -18.67
C ASN A 282 0.61 -26.62 -17.16
N PRO A 283 0.48 -25.40 -16.62
CA PRO A 283 0.50 -25.19 -15.18
C PRO A 283 -0.78 -25.75 -14.53
N ASP A 284 -0.77 -25.98 -13.21
CA ASP A 284 -1.97 -26.35 -12.47
C ASP A 284 -2.89 -25.13 -12.27
N ILE A 285 -2.29 -23.96 -12.07
CA ILE A 285 -2.99 -22.68 -11.86
C ILE A 285 -2.46 -21.64 -12.85
N LEU A 286 -3.38 -20.99 -13.56
CA LEU A 286 -3.15 -19.71 -14.24
C LEU A 286 -3.74 -18.61 -13.36
N THR A 287 -2.91 -17.64 -12.96
CA THR A 287 -3.38 -16.48 -12.20
C THR A 287 -3.38 -15.20 -13.02
N VAL A 288 -4.37 -14.35 -12.78
CA VAL A 288 -4.59 -13.10 -13.52
C VAL A 288 -5.00 -12.02 -12.52
N GLN A 289 -4.31 -10.89 -12.57
CA GLN A 289 -4.61 -9.73 -11.74
C GLN A 289 -5.10 -8.53 -12.57
N GLU A 290 -4.53 -8.33 -13.77
CA GLU A 290 -4.73 -7.11 -14.55
C GLU A 290 -6.15 -7.00 -15.14
N ARG A 291 -6.81 -5.85 -14.92
CA ARG A 291 -8.21 -5.59 -15.30
C ARG A 291 -8.40 -4.99 -16.68
N THR A 292 -7.32 -4.59 -17.34
CA THR A 292 -7.43 -4.02 -18.68
C THR A 292 -7.84 -5.05 -19.75
N LYS A 293 -8.44 -4.55 -20.83
CA LYS A 293 -8.75 -5.35 -22.03
C LYS A 293 -7.55 -6.08 -22.65
N TYR A 294 -6.33 -5.61 -22.38
CA TYR A 294 -5.13 -6.20 -22.96
C TYR A 294 -4.86 -7.60 -22.41
N THR A 295 -5.25 -7.86 -21.16
CA THR A 295 -5.24 -9.21 -20.56
C THR A 295 -5.97 -10.19 -21.48
N TYR A 296 -7.21 -9.88 -21.85
CA TYR A 296 -7.99 -10.68 -22.79
C TYR A 296 -7.33 -10.75 -24.17
N LEU A 297 -6.97 -9.62 -24.76
CA LEU A 297 -6.46 -9.56 -26.14
C LEU A 297 -5.14 -10.31 -26.35
N TYR A 298 -4.26 -10.33 -25.35
CA TYR A 298 -2.95 -10.95 -25.44
C TYR A 298 -2.98 -12.43 -25.04
N HIS A 299 -3.73 -12.74 -23.98
CA HIS A 299 -3.65 -14.04 -23.33
C HIS A 299 -4.88 -14.93 -23.55
N PHE A 300 -6.02 -14.42 -24.02
CA PHE A 300 -7.24 -15.27 -24.09
C PHE A 300 -7.92 -15.26 -25.46
N LYS A 301 -7.90 -14.12 -26.16
CA LYS A 301 -8.51 -13.99 -27.49
C LYS A 301 -7.89 -15.00 -28.46
N ASP A 302 -8.75 -15.76 -29.13
CA ASP A 302 -8.39 -16.77 -30.14
C ASP A 302 -7.47 -17.88 -29.59
N ARG A 303 -7.57 -18.17 -28.28
CA ARG A 303 -6.78 -19.22 -27.61
C ARG A 303 -7.68 -20.19 -26.89
N THR A 304 -7.22 -21.44 -26.78
CA THR A 304 -7.86 -22.47 -25.97
C THR A 304 -6.82 -23.10 -25.07
N TYR A 305 -7.17 -23.21 -23.79
CA TYR A 305 -6.31 -23.77 -22.76
C TYR A 305 -6.74 -25.18 -22.40
N SER A 306 -5.78 -25.98 -21.93
CA SER A 306 -6.06 -27.32 -21.41
C SER A 306 -7.08 -27.22 -20.25
N PRO A 307 -8.10 -28.11 -20.20
CA PRO A 307 -9.04 -28.17 -19.08
C PRO A 307 -8.38 -28.63 -17.77
N GLU A 308 -7.13 -29.09 -17.82
CA GLU A 308 -6.31 -29.37 -16.64
C GLU A 308 -5.87 -28.11 -15.90
N ILE A 309 -5.83 -26.95 -16.59
CA ILE A 309 -5.45 -25.67 -16.00
C ILE A 309 -6.66 -25.10 -15.27
N ALA A 310 -6.48 -24.66 -14.02
CA ALA A 310 -7.46 -23.87 -13.30
C ALA A 310 -7.16 -22.37 -13.42
N LEU A 311 -8.17 -21.54 -13.68
CA LEU A 311 -8.04 -20.09 -13.70
C LEU A 311 -8.42 -19.48 -12.34
N LEU A 312 -7.44 -18.98 -11.60
CA LEU A 312 -7.65 -18.26 -10.34
C LEU A 312 -7.32 -16.79 -10.56
N ALA A 313 -8.34 -15.97 -10.75
CA ALA A 313 -8.17 -14.59 -11.14
C ALA A 313 -8.95 -13.63 -10.27
N LEU A 314 -8.49 -12.39 -10.13
CA LEU A 314 -9.27 -11.38 -9.43
C LEU A 314 -10.65 -11.21 -10.07
N ALA A 315 -11.68 -11.03 -9.26
CA ALA A 315 -13.05 -10.90 -9.72
C ALA A 315 -13.28 -9.65 -10.61
N LEU A 316 -12.37 -8.67 -10.53
CA LEU A 316 -12.40 -7.39 -11.26
C LEU A 316 -11.70 -7.41 -12.62
N ILE A 317 -11.22 -8.57 -13.10
CA ILE A 317 -10.57 -8.65 -14.41
C ILE A 317 -11.54 -8.38 -15.58
N ASP A 318 -11.01 -8.15 -16.79
CA ASP A 318 -11.84 -7.92 -17.97
C ASP A 318 -12.90 -9.02 -18.15
N PRO A 319 -14.19 -8.67 -18.32
CA PRO A 319 -15.30 -9.62 -18.25
C PRO A 319 -15.35 -10.64 -19.39
N ARG A 320 -14.50 -10.49 -20.42
CA ARG A 320 -14.37 -11.48 -21.48
C ARG A 320 -13.45 -12.64 -21.11
N VAL A 321 -12.63 -12.49 -20.07
CA VAL A 321 -11.65 -13.51 -19.69
C VAL A 321 -12.34 -14.76 -19.14
N PHE A 322 -13.20 -14.63 -18.13
CA PHE A 322 -13.87 -15.80 -17.55
C PHE A 322 -14.69 -16.60 -18.58
N PRO A 323 -15.52 -15.99 -19.45
CA PRO A 323 -16.27 -16.73 -20.47
C PRO A 323 -15.37 -17.39 -21.53
N SER A 324 -14.21 -16.80 -21.83
CA SER A 324 -13.26 -17.36 -22.80
C SER A 324 -12.50 -18.59 -22.27
N PHE A 325 -12.45 -18.77 -20.95
CA PHE A 325 -11.77 -19.89 -20.30
C PHE A 325 -12.75 -21.03 -20.03
N ARG A 326 -12.61 -22.14 -20.76
CA ARG A 326 -13.49 -23.33 -20.64
C ARG A 326 -13.20 -24.21 -19.43
N GLY A 327 -12.02 -24.10 -18.85
CA GLY A 327 -11.62 -24.88 -17.67
C GLY A 327 -12.27 -24.40 -16.39
N GLU A 328 -11.90 -25.04 -15.29
CA GLU A 328 -12.38 -24.66 -13.96
C GLU A 328 -11.78 -23.32 -13.53
N LYS A 329 -12.58 -22.50 -12.86
CA LYS A 329 -12.22 -21.12 -12.53
C LYS A 329 -12.74 -20.69 -11.17
N ILE A 330 -12.02 -19.77 -10.53
CA ILE A 330 -12.43 -19.11 -9.28
C ILE A 330 -12.16 -17.61 -9.44
N PRO A 331 -13.21 -16.78 -9.41
CA PRO A 331 -13.10 -15.34 -9.16
C PRO A 331 -12.68 -15.07 -7.71
N ILE A 332 -11.63 -14.28 -7.52
CA ILE A 332 -11.01 -13.99 -6.22
C ILE A 332 -11.28 -12.54 -5.84
N PHE A 333 -11.77 -12.32 -4.62
CA PHE A 333 -11.83 -10.98 -4.04
C PHE A 333 -10.46 -10.56 -3.52
N ARG A 334 -10.05 -9.35 -3.89
CA ARG A 334 -8.79 -8.76 -3.43
C ARG A 334 -8.92 -8.26 -2.00
N GLN A 335 -8.01 -8.70 -1.13
CA GLN A 335 -7.92 -8.23 0.25
C GLN A 335 -7.51 -6.75 0.32
N GLY A 336 -8.01 -6.03 1.32
CA GLY A 336 -7.60 -4.65 1.61
C GLY A 336 -8.21 -3.56 0.73
N GLU A 337 -9.04 -3.92 -0.27
CA GLU A 337 -9.76 -2.97 -1.12
C GLU A 337 -11.26 -2.97 -0.80
N GLU A 338 -11.82 -1.84 -0.39
CA GLU A 338 -13.21 -1.79 0.10
C GLU A 338 -14.24 -2.12 -0.97
N LEU A 339 -13.96 -1.81 -2.25
CA LEU A 339 -14.82 -2.22 -3.35
C LEU A 339 -14.94 -3.74 -3.42
N ASN A 340 -13.81 -4.47 -3.39
CA ASN A 340 -13.81 -5.94 -3.36
C ASN A 340 -14.49 -6.46 -2.09
N ARG A 341 -14.26 -5.84 -0.94
CA ARG A 341 -14.90 -6.22 0.33
C ARG A 341 -16.42 -6.04 0.27
N TRP A 342 -16.92 -4.97 -0.35
CA TRP A 342 -18.35 -4.75 -0.54
C TRP A 342 -18.98 -5.84 -1.40
N PHE A 343 -18.34 -6.23 -2.52
CA PHE A 343 -18.79 -7.38 -3.29
C PHE A 343 -18.70 -8.69 -2.51
N ASN A 344 -17.60 -8.96 -1.81
CA ASN A 344 -17.41 -10.20 -1.04
C ASN A 344 -18.46 -10.36 0.07
N ARG A 345 -18.80 -9.28 0.77
CA ARG A 345 -19.88 -9.30 1.79
C ARG A 345 -21.25 -9.65 1.22
N ASN A 346 -21.52 -9.29 -0.03
CA ASN A 346 -22.85 -9.47 -0.64
C ASN A 346 -22.95 -10.72 -1.52
N LEU A 347 -21.88 -11.05 -2.26
CA LEU A 347 -21.83 -12.11 -3.27
C LEU A 347 -20.80 -13.20 -2.97
N GLY A 348 -19.99 -13.06 -1.92
CA GLY A 348 -18.90 -13.96 -1.57
C GLY A 348 -19.19 -14.82 -0.33
N ASP A 349 -18.13 -15.44 0.21
CA ASP A 349 -18.14 -16.16 1.49
C ASP A 349 -17.18 -15.55 2.53
N GLY A 350 -16.66 -14.35 2.24
CA GLY A 350 -15.66 -13.68 3.07
C GLY A 350 -14.22 -14.13 2.81
N SER A 351 -13.97 -15.10 1.92
CA SER A 351 -12.61 -15.44 1.51
C SER A 351 -12.05 -14.40 0.53
N GLU A 352 -10.82 -13.99 0.77
CA GLU A 352 -10.08 -13.01 -0.01
C GLU A 352 -8.59 -13.35 0.00
N VAL A 353 -7.85 -12.83 -0.98
CA VAL A 353 -6.39 -13.02 -1.09
C VAL A 353 -5.77 -11.65 -1.35
N ASP A 354 -4.69 -11.33 -0.64
CA ASP A 354 -3.87 -10.18 -0.97
C ASP A 354 -3.19 -10.39 -2.32
N ALA A 355 -3.49 -9.52 -3.29
CA ALA A 355 -2.95 -9.62 -4.63
C ALA A 355 -1.64 -8.84 -4.80
N GLY A 356 -1.25 -8.00 -3.84
CA GLY A 356 -0.07 -7.15 -3.95
C GLY A 356 -0.06 -6.25 -5.19
N ALA A 357 1.09 -5.65 -5.50
CA ALA A 357 1.22 -4.65 -6.55
C ALA A 357 1.22 -5.22 -7.98
N ASN A 358 1.49 -6.51 -8.15
CA ASN A 358 1.50 -7.17 -9.46
C ASN A 358 1.17 -8.67 -9.34
N VAL A 359 0.84 -9.29 -10.47
CA VAL A 359 0.41 -10.69 -10.57
C VAL A 359 1.34 -11.72 -9.92
N SER A 360 2.65 -11.47 -9.83
CA SER A 360 3.57 -12.40 -9.15
C SER A 360 3.40 -12.38 -7.63
N HIS A 361 2.93 -11.26 -7.06
CA HIS A 361 2.58 -11.18 -5.64
C HIS A 361 1.29 -11.98 -5.38
N LEU A 362 0.29 -11.86 -6.24
CA LEU A 362 -0.91 -12.70 -6.19
C LEU A 362 -0.56 -14.19 -6.29
N ALA A 363 0.36 -14.58 -7.18
CA ALA A 363 0.81 -15.96 -7.30
C ALA A 363 1.46 -16.47 -5.99
N LEU A 364 2.27 -15.63 -5.33
CA LEU A 364 2.94 -15.95 -4.07
C LEU A 364 1.94 -16.08 -2.93
N ASN A 365 1.07 -15.09 -2.73
CA ASN A 365 0.03 -15.14 -1.71
C ASN A 365 -0.96 -16.27 -1.95
N LEU A 366 -1.24 -16.63 -3.20
CA LEU A 366 -1.99 -17.84 -3.52
C LEU A 366 -1.26 -19.10 -3.05
N ALA A 367 0.03 -19.27 -3.33
CA ALA A 367 0.76 -20.44 -2.84
C ALA A 367 0.72 -20.57 -1.32
N VAL A 368 0.91 -19.45 -0.60
CA VAL A 368 0.79 -19.40 0.86
C VAL A 368 -0.63 -19.74 1.31
N TYR A 369 -1.66 -19.14 0.70
CA TYR A 369 -3.06 -19.41 1.03
C TYR A 369 -3.46 -20.88 0.82
N LEU A 370 -2.85 -21.53 -0.17
CA LEU A 370 -3.00 -22.96 -0.47
C LEU A 370 -2.22 -23.86 0.52
N GLY A 371 -1.38 -23.28 1.39
CA GLY A 371 -0.54 -23.96 2.37
C GLY A 371 0.72 -24.59 1.78
N ALA A 372 1.11 -24.24 0.57
CA ALA A 372 2.23 -24.87 -0.13
C ALA A 372 3.58 -24.48 0.50
N ASP A 373 4.43 -25.48 0.72
CA ASP A 373 5.78 -25.31 1.26
C ASP A 373 6.68 -26.46 0.73
N PRO A 374 7.87 -26.17 0.16
CA PRO A 374 8.45 -24.84 -0.10
C PRO A 374 7.81 -24.09 -1.27
N ILE A 375 8.04 -22.78 -1.33
CA ILE A 375 7.67 -21.89 -2.44
C ILE A 375 8.93 -21.54 -3.25
N ILE A 376 8.93 -21.88 -4.54
CA ILE A 376 10.08 -21.71 -5.44
C ILE A 376 9.76 -20.70 -6.54
N LEU A 377 10.56 -19.63 -6.64
CA LEU A 377 10.46 -18.60 -7.66
C LEU A 377 11.22 -18.99 -8.93
N VAL A 378 10.53 -19.03 -10.07
CA VAL A 378 11.11 -19.39 -11.38
C VAL A 378 10.75 -18.31 -12.40
N GLY A 379 11.76 -17.74 -13.06
CA GLY A 379 11.53 -16.66 -14.04
C GLY A 379 11.12 -15.34 -13.39
N GLN A 380 11.35 -15.17 -12.08
CA GLN A 380 11.04 -13.95 -11.34
C GLN A 380 12.25 -13.00 -11.39
N ASP A 381 12.46 -12.38 -12.56
CA ASP A 381 13.74 -11.71 -12.81
C ASP A 381 13.84 -10.33 -12.15
N PHE A 382 12.79 -9.51 -12.19
CA PHE A 382 12.83 -8.08 -11.77
C PHE A 382 14.06 -7.32 -12.30
N ALA A 383 14.56 -7.69 -13.47
CA ALA A 383 15.75 -7.15 -14.10
C ALA A 383 15.72 -7.41 -15.61
N TYR A 384 16.50 -6.63 -16.37
CA TYR A 384 16.64 -6.87 -17.80
C TYR A 384 17.55 -8.08 -18.06
N GLY A 385 17.17 -8.88 -19.04
CA GLY A 385 18.01 -9.93 -19.60
C GLY A 385 19.04 -9.39 -20.60
N PRO A 386 19.89 -10.27 -21.16
CA PRO A 386 20.84 -9.90 -22.19
C PRO A 386 20.18 -9.14 -23.36
N GLY A 387 20.81 -8.07 -23.84
CA GLY A 387 20.27 -7.24 -24.93
C GLY A 387 19.06 -6.38 -24.54
N GLY A 388 18.79 -6.18 -23.24
CA GLY A 388 17.65 -5.38 -22.77
C GLY A 388 16.32 -6.13 -22.79
N ALA A 389 16.34 -7.46 -22.89
CA ALA A 389 15.13 -8.28 -22.86
C ALA A 389 14.33 -8.05 -21.57
N THR A 390 13.03 -7.85 -21.69
CA THR A 390 12.13 -7.57 -20.55
C THR A 390 11.31 -8.79 -20.14
N HIS A 391 11.10 -9.73 -21.06
CA HIS A 391 10.30 -10.94 -20.87
C HIS A 391 10.92 -12.11 -21.63
N SER A 392 10.37 -13.32 -21.46
CA SER A 392 10.64 -14.47 -22.34
C SER A 392 10.49 -14.11 -23.83
N ARG A 393 11.28 -14.76 -24.70
CA ARG A 393 11.24 -14.50 -26.15
C ARG A 393 9.87 -14.78 -26.77
N ASP A 394 9.13 -15.74 -26.24
CA ASP A 394 7.82 -16.14 -26.76
C ASP A 394 6.65 -15.29 -26.23
N ALA A 395 6.90 -14.36 -25.31
CA ALA A 395 5.89 -13.51 -24.70
C ALA A 395 5.19 -12.62 -25.75
N VAL A 396 3.91 -12.34 -25.55
CA VAL A 396 3.18 -11.37 -26.40
C VAL A 396 3.78 -9.97 -26.25
N ALA A 397 4.30 -9.65 -25.06
CA ALA A 397 5.10 -8.44 -24.80
C ALA A 397 6.35 -8.33 -25.69
N SER A 398 6.90 -9.47 -26.13
CA SER A 398 8.06 -9.57 -27.04
C SER A 398 7.66 -9.49 -28.52
N GLN A 399 6.37 -9.43 -28.85
CA GLN A 399 5.84 -9.27 -30.21
C GLN A 399 5.42 -7.81 -30.50
N GLU A 400 5.05 -7.49 -31.75
CA GLU A 400 4.61 -6.15 -32.14
C GLU A 400 3.42 -5.65 -31.31
N LYS A 401 2.50 -6.56 -30.97
CA LYS A 401 1.35 -6.28 -30.10
C LYS A 401 1.75 -5.74 -28.72
N GLY A 402 2.96 -6.02 -28.25
CA GLY A 402 3.52 -5.56 -26.98
C GLY A 402 4.47 -4.36 -27.07
N LYS A 403 4.71 -3.80 -28.27
CA LYS A 403 5.71 -2.74 -28.49
C LYS A 403 5.51 -1.53 -27.58
N ARG A 404 4.28 -1.04 -27.46
CA ARG A 404 3.94 0.09 -26.59
C ARG A 404 4.28 -0.17 -25.11
N ALA A 405 4.01 -1.38 -24.61
CA ALA A 405 4.34 -1.74 -23.24
C ALA A 405 5.86 -1.76 -23.01
N ARG A 406 6.63 -2.23 -24.00
CA ARG A 406 8.10 -2.17 -23.94
C ARG A 406 8.63 -0.74 -23.98
N GLU A 407 8.11 0.11 -24.86
CA GLU A 407 8.51 1.53 -24.96
C GLU A 407 8.28 2.25 -23.63
N VAL A 408 7.14 2.01 -22.99
CA VAL A 408 6.86 2.52 -21.63
C VAL A 408 7.90 2.01 -20.64
N LEU A 409 8.18 0.70 -20.60
CA LEU A 409 9.18 0.13 -19.70
C LEU A 409 10.61 0.68 -19.93
N HIS A 410 10.98 0.96 -21.18
CA HIS A 410 12.29 1.54 -21.51
C HIS A 410 12.38 3.04 -21.22
N SER A 411 11.25 3.73 -21.08
CA SER A 411 11.21 5.13 -20.64
C SER A 411 11.41 5.30 -19.12
N ILE A 412 11.26 4.22 -18.36
CA ILE A 412 11.47 4.23 -16.91
C ILE A 412 12.97 4.33 -16.62
N PRO A 413 13.40 5.17 -15.66
CA PRO A 413 14.80 5.26 -15.27
C PRO A 413 15.40 3.89 -14.94
N THR A 414 16.53 3.59 -15.58
CA THR A 414 17.33 2.40 -15.29
C THR A 414 17.99 2.55 -13.92
N VAL A 415 17.90 1.50 -13.11
CA VAL A 415 18.59 1.36 -11.83
C VAL A 415 19.42 0.08 -11.86
N TYR A 416 20.32 -0.09 -10.90
CA TYR A 416 21.12 -1.31 -10.77
C TYR A 416 20.79 -1.98 -9.44
N VAL A 417 20.53 -3.28 -9.49
CA VAL A 417 20.21 -4.11 -8.31
C VAL A 417 21.17 -5.28 -8.21
N GLU A 418 21.38 -5.79 -7.00
CA GLU A 418 22.17 -7.01 -6.79
C GLU A 418 21.42 -8.18 -7.44
N GLY A 419 22.06 -8.89 -8.37
CA GLY A 419 21.56 -10.11 -8.98
C GLY A 419 21.64 -11.29 -8.02
N ASN A 420 20.87 -12.33 -8.27
CA ASN A 420 20.85 -13.55 -7.45
C ASN A 420 22.22 -14.27 -7.45
N ASN A 421 23.10 -13.95 -8.40
CA ASN A 421 24.50 -14.40 -8.45
C ASN A 421 25.50 -13.47 -7.73
N GLY A 422 25.03 -12.43 -7.06
CA GLY A 422 25.83 -11.41 -6.35
C GLY A 422 26.38 -10.28 -7.23
N LYS A 423 26.13 -10.27 -8.54
CA LYS A 423 26.60 -9.21 -9.46
C LYS A 423 25.52 -8.15 -9.65
N MET A 424 25.90 -6.88 -9.76
CA MET A 424 24.95 -5.82 -10.11
C MET A 424 24.42 -6.01 -11.54
N ILE A 425 23.10 -5.95 -11.71
CA ILE A 425 22.40 -6.11 -12.99
C ILE A 425 21.44 -4.95 -13.24
N PRO A 426 21.21 -4.55 -14.51
CA PRO A 426 20.30 -3.48 -14.83
C PRO A 426 18.84 -3.89 -14.58
N SER A 427 18.09 -2.98 -13.98
CA SER A 427 16.65 -3.07 -13.74
C SER A 427 16.01 -1.70 -13.94
N ASN A 428 14.76 -1.52 -13.57
CA ASN A 428 14.09 -0.22 -13.54
C ASN A 428 13.38 0.01 -12.22
N ARG A 429 13.04 1.27 -11.94
CA ARG A 429 12.43 1.68 -10.67
C ARG A 429 11.12 0.95 -10.34
N LEU A 430 10.31 0.62 -11.35
CA LEU A 430 9.05 -0.09 -11.16
C LEU A 430 9.28 -1.54 -10.70
N TRP A 431 10.20 -2.26 -11.34
CA TRP A 431 10.54 -3.63 -10.95
C TRP A 431 11.26 -3.68 -9.60
N GLU A 432 12.04 -2.66 -9.28
CA GLU A 432 12.62 -2.52 -7.94
C GLU A 432 11.51 -2.38 -6.88
N ASN A 433 10.48 -1.55 -7.13
CA ASN A 433 9.33 -1.45 -6.23
C ASN A 433 8.55 -2.77 -6.11
N PHE A 434 8.38 -3.50 -7.22
CA PHE A 434 7.78 -4.84 -7.19
C PHE A 434 8.61 -5.83 -6.40
N ARG A 435 9.93 -5.84 -6.57
CA ARG A 435 10.84 -6.67 -5.78
C ARG A 435 10.67 -6.38 -4.28
N PHE A 436 10.66 -5.11 -3.89
CA PHE A 436 10.45 -4.72 -2.49
C PHE A 436 9.09 -5.16 -1.95
N GLY A 437 8.01 -5.01 -2.74
CA GLY A 437 6.70 -5.52 -2.32
C GLY A 437 6.67 -7.04 -2.15
N MET A 438 7.38 -7.80 -2.99
CA MET A 438 7.52 -9.25 -2.82
C MET A 438 8.32 -9.61 -1.57
N GLU A 439 9.40 -8.88 -1.28
CA GLU A 439 10.21 -9.06 -0.06
C GLU A 439 9.39 -8.78 1.21
N HIS A 440 8.53 -7.76 1.17
CA HIS A 440 7.60 -7.46 2.26
C HIS A 440 6.61 -8.62 2.49
N ILE A 441 6.08 -9.20 1.42
CA ILE A 441 5.17 -10.36 1.53
C ILE A 441 5.91 -11.57 2.11
N ILE A 442 7.13 -11.88 1.63
CA ILE A 442 7.95 -12.99 2.13
C ILE A 442 8.25 -12.82 3.63
N GLU A 443 8.59 -11.61 4.06
CA GLU A 443 8.85 -11.28 5.47
C GLU A 443 7.62 -11.53 6.37
N GLY A 444 6.40 -11.42 5.81
CA GLY A 444 5.14 -11.71 6.50
C GLY A 444 4.86 -13.20 6.77
N TYR A 445 5.66 -14.12 6.20
CA TYR A 445 5.47 -15.58 6.33
C TYR A 445 6.78 -16.29 6.74
N PRO A 446 7.33 -15.99 7.93
CA PRO A 446 8.63 -16.53 8.37
C PRO A 446 8.65 -18.06 8.54
N GLU A 447 7.49 -18.71 8.62
CA GLU A 447 7.35 -20.16 8.73
C GLU A 447 7.43 -20.91 7.39
N HIS A 448 7.39 -20.21 6.25
CA HIS A 448 7.50 -20.79 4.92
C HIS A 448 8.94 -20.74 4.38
N HIS A 449 9.33 -21.75 3.60
CA HIS A 449 10.63 -21.80 2.94
C HIS A 449 10.52 -21.22 1.52
N PHE A 450 11.22 -20.11 1.27
CA PHE A 450 11.26 -19.48 -0.04
C PHE A 450 12.59 -19.70 -0.76
N TYR A 451 12.54 -20.17 -2.01
CA TYR A 451 13.73 -20.34 -2.84
C TYR A 451 13.68 -19.44 -4.08
N ASN A 452 14.78 -18.76 -4.37
CA ASN A 452 14.97 -18.06 -5.64
C ASN A 452 15.80 -18.92 -6.60
N ALA A 453 15.10 -19.61 -7.51
CA ALA A 453 15.68 -20.45 -8.55
C ALA A 453 15.97 -19.70 -9.86
N THR A 454 15.94 -18.37 -9.81
CA THR A 454 16.10 -17.48 -10.96
C THR A 454 17.54 -16.98 -11.05
N ALA A 455 18.41 -17.71 -11.76
CA ALA A 455 19.84 -17.42 -11.82
C ALA A 455 20.21 -16.09 -12.52
N GLY A 456 19.36 -15.60 -13.43
CA GLY A 456 19.59 -14.37 -14.19
C GLY A 456 18.89 -13.12 -13.66
N GLY A 457 18.13 -13.25 -12.57
CA GLY A 457 17.32 -12.17 -11.99
C GLY A 457 17.96 -11.49 -10.80
N ALA A 458 17.22 -10.53 -10.24
CA ALA A 458 17.54 -9.84 -9.01
C ALA A 458 17.55 -10.81 -7.82
N LYS A 459 18.39 -10.52 -6.83
CA LYS A 459 18.32 -11.12 -5.51
C LYS A 459 17.06 -10.63 -4.81
N ILE A 460 16.32 -11.55 -4.19
CA ILE A 460 15.09 -11.25 -3.47
C ILE A 460 15.32 -11.60 -2.01
N ARG A 461 15.31 -10.60 -1.13
CA ARG A 461 15.52 -10.76 0.31
C ARG A 461 14.47 -11.70 0.91
N GLY A 462 14.88 -12.55 1.85
CA GLY A 462 14.03 -13.58 2.46
C GLY A 462 13.97 -14.89 1.66
N THR A 463 14.68 -15.00 0.53
CA THR A 463 14.78 -16.25 -0.25
C THR A 463 16.16 -16.87 -0.15
N GLU A 464 16.22 -18.20 -0.20
CA GLU A 464 17.44 -18.98 -0.39
C GLU A 464 17.73 -19.17 -1.89
N ARG A 465 18.97 -18.91 -2.31
CA ARG A 465 19.39 -19.21 -3.69
C ARG A 465 19.58 -20.72 -3.86
N ALA A 466 18.95 -21.31 -4.87
CA ALA A 466 19.16 -22.72 -5.23
C ALA A 466 18.92 -22.98 -6.73
N GLU A 467 19.56 -24.01 -7.28
CA GLU A 467 19.35 -24.41 -8.67
C GLU A 467 18.03 -25.18 -8.83
N LEU A 468 17.23 -24.83 -9.85
CA LEU A 468 15.90 -25.39 -10.07
C LEU A 468 15.90 -26.93 -10.15
N ASP A 469 16.86 -27.52 -10.88
CA ASP A 469 16.97 -28.98 -11.04
C ASP A 469 17.28 -29.69 -9.71
N GLY A 470 18.04 -29.03 -8.81
CA GLY A 470 18.29 -29.52 -7.45
C GLY A 470 17.02 -29.51 -6.59
N LEU A 471 16.25 -28.42 -6.65
CA LEU A 471 14.97 -28.30 -5.93
C LEU A 471 13.93 -29.31 -6.43
N ILE A 472 13.84 -29.54 -7.74
CA ILE A 472 12.96 -30.55 -8.32
C ILE A 472 13.32 -31.94 -7.80
N ARG A 473 14.62 -32.31 -7.79
CA ARG A 473 15.06 -33.61 -7.24
C ARG A 473 14.74 -33.75 -5.76
N ARG A 474 14.86 -32.67 -4.98
CA ARG A 474 14.65 -32.68 -3.53
C ARG A 474 13.16 -32.77 -3.16
N TYR A 475 12.29 -32.05 -3.85
CA TYR A 475 10.91 -31.84 -3.40
C TYR A 475 9.85 -32.50 -4.29
N CYS A 476 10.09 -32.72 -5.59
CA CYS A 476 9.13 -33.38 -6.49
C CYS A 476 9.23 -34.91 -6.42
N THR A 477 9.20 -35.46 -5.19
CA THR A 477 9.36 -36.89 -4.92
C THR A 477 8.02 -37.63 -4.83
N ILE A 478 6.95 -36.92 -4.46
CA ILE A 478 5.60 -37.46 -4.27
C ILE A 478 4.62 -36.74 -5.22
N PRO A 479 3.63 -37.43 -5.81
CA PRO A 479 2.57 -36.78 -6.57
C PRO A 479 1.77 -35.78 -5.75
N ILE A 480 1.28 -34.71 -6.38
CA ILE A 480 0.33 -33.80 -5.72
C ILE A 480 -0.93 -34.58 -5.32
N PRO A 481 -1.54 -34.27 -4.16
CA PRO A 481 -2.62 -35.09 -3.61
C PRO A 481 -3.85 -35.13 -4.50
N ARG A 482 -4.16 -34.00 -5.16
CA ARG A 482 -5.23 -33.85 -6.14
C ARG A 482 -4.93 -32.64 -7.01
N ARG A 483 -5.42 -32.65 -8.25
CA ARG A 483 -5.30 -31.49 -9.14
C ARG A 483 -6.26 -30.38 -8.74
N VAL A 484 -5.87 -29.13 -8.98
CA VAL A 484 -6.64 -27.95 -8.59
C VAL A 484 -8.01 -27.93 -9.27
N ASN A 485 -8.05 -28.16 -10.58
CA ASN A 485 -9.28 -28.20 -11.36
C ASN A 485 -10.28 -29.25 -10.81
N GLU A 486 -9.82 -30.42 -10.37
CA GLU A 486 -10.69 -31.45 -9.78
C GLU A 486 -11.35 -30.99 -8.48
N ILE A 487 -10.61 -30.30 -7.60
CA ILE A 487 -11.16 -29.74 -6.36
C ILE A 487 -12.21 -28.68 -6.68
N ILE A 488 -11.95 -27.81 -7.66
CA ILE A 488 -12.89 -26.76 -8.09
C ILE A 488 -14.16 -27.40 -8.66
N ALA A 489 -14.04 -28.35 -9.58
CA ALA A 489 -15.16 -29.06 -10.19
C ALA A 489 -16.06 -29.74 -9.13
N MET A 490 -15.45 -30.38 -8.13
CA MET A 490 -16.17 -31.01 -7.02
C MET A 490 -16.96 -30.00 -6.18
N ASN A 491 -16.40 -28.82 -5.93
CA ASN A 491 -17.08 -27.79 -5.14
C ASN A 491 -18.13 -27.03 -5.97
N LYS A 492 -17.89 -26.85 -7.28
CA LYS A 492 -18.86 -26.27 -8.21
C LYS A 492 -20.17 -27.04 -8.24
N ARG A 493 -20.12 -28.38 -8.19
CA ARG A 493 -21.31 -29.26 -8.10
C ARG A 493 -22.11 -29.11 -6.81
N LYS A 494 -21.54 -28.54 -5.76
CA LYS A 494 -22.22 -28.30 -4.47
C LYS A 494 -22.93 -26.96 -4.41
N ILE A 495 -22.75 -26.10 -5.42
CA ILE A 495 -23.37 -24.77 -5.45
C ILE A 495 -24.88 -24.94 -5.65
N SER A 496 -25.66 -24.35 -4.75
CA SER A 496 -27.11 -24.24 -4.87
C SER A 496 -27.47 -23.04 -5.75
N PRO A 497 -28.04 -23.24 -6.95
CA PRO A 497 -28.45 -22.12 -7.81
C PRO A 497 -29.46 -21.20 -7.12
N GLU A 498 -30.36 -21.78 -6.33
CA GLU A 498 -31.37 -21.02 -5.58
C GLU A 498 -30.73 -20.10 -4.53
N SER A 499 -29.77 -20.60 -3.77
CA SER A 499 -29.06 -19.79 -2.76
C SER A 499 -28.26 -18.66 -3.40
N ARG A 500 -27.68 -18.89 -4.59
CA ARG A 500 -26.93 -17.87 -5.36
C ARG A 500 -27.87 -16.80 -5.93
N ARG A 501 -29.07 -17.20 -6.39
CA ARG A 501 -30.11 -16.27 -6.85
C ARG A 501 -30.54 -15.30 -5.75
N ILE A 502 -30.80 -15.81 -4.54
CA ILE A 502 -31.16 -14.97 -3.39
C ILE A 502 -30.06 -13.95 -3.05
N LEU A 503 -28.78 -14.31 -3.20
CA LEU A 503 -27.67 -13.36 -3.04
C LEU A 503 -27.71 -12.27 -4.10
N LEU A 504 -27.97 -12.62 -5.37
CA LEU A 504 -28.07 -11.64 -6.46
C LEU A 504 -29.25 -10.67 -6.26
N GLU A 505 -30.41 -11.14 -5.81
CA GLU A 505 -31.58 -10.30 -5.52
C GLU A 505 -31.29 -9.28 -4.40
N LYS A 506 -30.66 -9.74 -3.32
CA LYS A 506 -30.23 -8.86 -2.22
C LYS A 506 -29.19 -7.85 -2.67
N PHE A 507 -28.21 -8.31 -3.46
CA PHE A 507 -27.15 -7.44 -3.96
C PHE A 507 -27.71 -6.39 -4.93
N SER A 508 -28.61 -6.76 -5.84
CA SER A 508 -29.28 -5.79 -6.73
C SER A 508 -29.97 -4.67 -5.94
N SER A 509 -30.68 -5.02 -4.86
CA SER A 509 -31.29 -4.01 -3.98
C SER A 509 -30.25 -3.12 -3.29
N GLU A 510 -29.11 -3.68 -2.90
CA GLU A 510 -27.99 -2.92 -2.31
C GLU A 510 -27.33 -1.96 -3.31
N VAL A 511 -27.16 -2.39 -4.56
CA VAL A 511 -26.63 -1.56 -5.66
C VAL A 511 -27.53 -0.34 -5.88
N GLU A 512 -28.86 -0.51 -5.88
CA GLU A 512 -29.81 0.61 -6.02
C GLU A 512 -29.71 1.62 -4.88
N ARG A 513 -29.62 1.13 -3.64
CA ARG A 513 -29.44 2.00 -2.47
C ARG A 513 -28.16 2.82 -2.59
N CYS A 514 -27.07 2.18 -3.04
CA CYS A 514 -25.80 2.86 -3.27
C CYS A 514 -25.93 3.92 -4.38
N ALA A 515 -26.65 3.63 -5.47
CA ALA A 515 -26.85 4.58 -6.54
C ALA A 515 -27.60 5.84 -6.08
N VAL A 516 -28.72 5.65 -5.37
CA VAL A 516 -29.50 6.76 -4.77
C VAL A 516 -28.63 7.61 -3.84
N ARG A 517 -27.77 6.97 -3.05
CA ARG A 517 -26.85 7.65 -2.15
C ARG A 517 -25.84 8.52 -2.92
N PHE A 518 -25.18 7.98 -3.94
CA PHE A 518 -24.23 8.76 -4.75
C PHE A 518 -24.92 9.90 -5.52
N ARG A 519 -26.16 9.71 -5.95
CA ARG A 519 -27.00 10.80 -6.50
C ARG A 519 -27.20 11.93 -5.49
N SER A 520 -27.51 11.61 -4.24
CA SER A 520 -27.67 12.60 -3.16
C SER A 520 -26.35 13.33 -2.87
N LEU A 521 -25.23 12.60 -2.81
CA LEU A 521 -23.90 13.17 -2.60
C LEU A 521 -23.52 14.16 -3.72
N ALA A 522 -23.83 13.83 -4.98
CA ALA A 522 -23.62 14.76 -6.10
C ALA A 522 -24.38 16.09 -5.92
N GLY A 523 -25.59 16.04 -5.36
CA GLY A 523 -26.39 17.23 -5.02
C GLY A 523 -25.74 18.07 -3.91
N GLU A 524 -25.30 17.40 -2.83
CA GLU A 524 -24.59 18.04 -1.71
C GLU A 524 -23.29 18.73 -2.17
N MET A 525 -22.48 18.05 -2.98
CA MET A 525 -21.23 18.58 -3.50
C MET A 525 -21.46 19.80 -4.40
N ASN A 526 -22.54 19.81 -5.18
CA ASN A 526 -22.92 21.00 -5.95
C ASN A 526 -23.23 22.20 -5.05
N GLN A 527 -23.95 21.99 -3.95
CA GLN A 527 -24.24 23.06 -2.99
C GLN A 527 -22.96 23.60 -2.33
N LYS A 528 -22.05 22.70 -1.92
CA LYS A 528 -20.76 23.07 -1.32
C LYS A 528 -19.85 23.83 -2.29
N LYS A 529 -19.81 23.43 -3.56
CA LYS A 529 -19.11 24.17 -4.63
C LYS A 529 -19.62 25.61 -4.73
N LEU A 530 -20.94 25.80 -4.88
CA LEU A 530 -21.56 27.13 -4.99
C LEU A 530 -21.30 27.98 -3.74
N GLU A 531 -21.25 27.35 -2.56
CA GLU A 531 -20.90 28.04 -1.33
C GLU A 531 -19.45 28.52 -1.30
N CYS A 532 -18.49 27.71 -1.75
CA CYS A 532 -17.10 28.13 -1.90
C CYS A 532 -16.97 29.33 -2.84
N GLU A 533 -17.70 29.32 -3.97
CA GLU A 533 -17.74 30.45 -4.91
C GLU A 533 -18.27 31.74 -4.26
N ARG A 534 -19.30 31.64 -3.40
CA ARG A 534 -19.77 32.78 -2.59
C ARG A 534 -18.71 33.27 -1.61
N MET A 535 -17.98 32.37 -0.96
CA MET A 535 -16.90 32.73 -0.03
C MET A 535 -15.74 33.45 -0.72
N ILE A 536 -15.39 33.05 -1.95
CA ILE A 536 -14.41 33.76 -2.78
C ILE A 536 -14.86 35.20 -3.04
N LEU A 537 -16.13 35.40 -3.40
CA LEU A 537 -16.68 36.75 -3.62
C LEU A 537 -16.67 37.60 -2.35
N LEU A 538 -16.92 36.99 -1.18
CA LEU A 538 -16.83 37.68 0.11
C LEU A 538 -15.39 38.11 0.44
N CYS A 539 -14.39 37.29 0.12
CA CYS A 539 -12.97 37.65 0.29
C CYS A 539 -12.61 38.92 -0.49
N VAL A 540 -13.15 39.07 -1.71
CA VAL A 540 -12.91 40.26 -2.56
C VAL A 540 -13.52 41.53 -1.96
N ARG A 541 -14.65 41.42 -1.25
CA ARG A 541 -15.41 42.56 -0.71
C ARG A 541 -14.86 43.14 0.60
N LYS A 542 -13.85 42.51 1.23
CA LYS A 542 -13.13 42.97 2.44
C LYS A 542 -14.02 43.43 3.61
N THR A 543 -15.16 42.79 3.87
CA THR A 543 -16.02 43.13 5.02
C THR A 543 -15.52 42.47 6.31
N SER A 544 -15.47 43.23 7.41
CA SER A 544 -15.04 42.75 8.73
C SER A 544 -15.94 41.67 9.31
N GLU A 545 -17.23 41.68 8.96
CA GLU A 545 -18.24 40.67 9.34
C GLU A 545 -18.05 39.32 8.63
N GLY A 546 -17.24 39.26 7.56
CA GLY A 546 -17.06 38.05 6.75
C GLY A 546 -16.07 37.03 7.33
N ARG A 547 -15.14 37.43 8.19
CA ARG A 547 -14.02 36.55 8.62
C ARG A 547 -14.49 35.32 9.39
N GLN A 548 -15.46 35.48 10.29
CA GLN A 548 -16.03 34.36 11.05
C GLN A 548 -16.76 33.39 10.12
N ALA A 549 -17.57 33.90 9.19
CA ALA A 549 -18.28 33.06 8.22
C ALA A 549 -17.31 32.29 7.31
N LEU A 550 -16.19 32.91 6.90
CA LEU A 550 -15.15 32.21 6.13
C LEU A 550 -14.52 31.07 6.93
N GLU A 551 -14.18 31.28 8.20
CA GLU A 551 -13.63 30.23 9.03
C GLU A 551 -14.62 29.08 9.25
N GLU A 552 -15.88 29.40 9.57
CA GLU A 552 -16.93 28.40 9.80
C GLU A 552 -17.16 27.51 8.56
N VAL A 553 -17.27 28.12 7.37
CA VAL A 553 -17.45 27.37 6.12
C VAL A 553 -16.21 26.54 5.81
N TYR A 554 -15.02 27.10 5.98
CA TYR A 554 -13.76 26.38 5.75
C TYR A 554 -13.66 25.13 6.64
N GLN A 555 -13.89 25.26 7.94
CA GLN A 555 -13.85 24.14 8.89
C GLN A 555 -14.93 23.10 8.60
N ARG A 556 -16.14 23.53 8.23
CA ARG A 556 -17.21 22.61 7.86
C ARG A 556 -16.86 21.80 6.60
N ASN A 557 -16.20 22.42 5.62
CA ASN A 557 -15.76 21.72 4.40
C ASN A 557 -14.68 20.67 4.72
N ILE A 558 -13.74 21.00 5.62
CA ILE A 558 -12.75 20.04 6.12
C ILE A 558 -13.44 18.89 6.89
N ALA A 559 -14.45 19.17 7.71
CA ALA A 559 -15.21 18.15 8.43
C ALA A 559 -15.95 17.19 7.48
N SER A 560 -16.53 17.69 6.38
CA SER A 560 -17.19 16.86 5.37
C SER A 560 -16.23 15.86 4.70
N PHE A 561 -14.96 16.24 4.50
CA PHE A 561 -13.96 15.30 4.00
C PHE A 561 -13.82 14.08 4.93
N TYR A 562 -13.67 14.30 6.25
CA TYR A 562 -13.53 13.19 7.21
C TYR A 562 -14.74 12.27 7.17
N GLN A 563 -15.96 12.84 7.08
CA GLN A 563 -17.19 12.07 6.94
C GLN A 563 -17.19 11.19 5.67
N TYR A 564 -16.73 11.71 4.53
CA TYR A 564 -16.68 10.93 3.29
C TYR A 564 -15.62 9.83 3.34
N ALA A 565 -14.53 10.05 4.05
CA ALA A 565 -13.45 9.08 4.13
C ALA A 565 -13.68 7.98 5.19
N GLU A 566 -14.55 8.23 6.17
CA GLU A 566 -15.08 7.21 7.07
C GLU A 566 -15.97 6.20 6.32
N ASP A 567 -16.66 6.63 5.27
CA ASP A 567 -17.42 5.72 4.43
C ASP A 567 -16.51 4.91 3.50
N SER A 568 -16.57 3.58 3.61
CA SER A 568 -15.69 2.67 2.87
C SER A 568 -15.82 2.77 1.34
N LEU A 569 -17.04 2.98 0.83
CA LEU A 569 -17.28 3.07 -0.62
C LEU A 569 -16.85 4.44 -1.14
N CYS A 570 -17.23 5.52 -0.47
CA CYS A 570 -16.75 6.86 -0.80
C CYS A 570 -15.23 6.93 -0.78
N ARG A 571 -14.57 6.38 0.26
CA ARG A 571 -13.11 6.30 0.35
C ARG A 571 -12.49 5.66 -0.89
N SER A 572 -13.03 4.55 -1.38
CA SER A 572 -12.51 3.86 -2.57
C SER A 572 -12.47 4.75 -3.82
N PHE A 573 -13.48 5.59 -4.01
CA PHE A 573 -13.62 6.40 -5.22
C PHE A 573 -13.11 7.84 -5.06
N PHE A 574 -12.97 8.32 -3.83
CA PHE A 574 -12.55 9.70 -3.53
C PHE A 574 -11.08 9.80 -3.10
N GLN A 575 -10.41 8.70 -2.73
CA GLN A 575 -9.06 8.73 -2.18
C GLN A 575 -8.03 9.49 -3.02
N GLN A 576 -8.08 9.38 -4.36
CA GLN A 576 -7.14 10.10 -5.23
C GLN A 576 -7.43 11.61 -5.22
N LEU A 577 -8.71 12.00 -5.28
CA LEU A 577 -9.12 13.40 -5.19
C LEU A 577 -8.77 13.99 -3.83
N ASN A 578 -8.91 13.21 -2.76
CA ASN A 578 -8.51 13.60 -1.41
C ASN A 578 -7.01 13.88 -1.35
N CYS A 579 -6.17 12.99 -1.88
CA CYS A 579 -4.72 13.20 -1.90
C CYS A 579 -4.35 14.49 -2.65
N VAL A 580 -4.96 14.73 -3.82
CA VAL A 580 -4.72 15.97 -4.60
C VAL A 580 -5.21 17.20 -3.84
N TYR A 581 -6.37 17.12 -3.19
CA TYR A 581 -6.94 18.20 -2.40
C TYR A 581 -6.02 18.65 -1.27
N PHE A 582 -5.53 17.72 -0.44
CA PHE A 582 -4.59 18.04 0.63
C PHE A 582 -3.25 18.51 0.10
N TYR A 583 -2.71 17.87 -0.94
CA TYR A 583 -1.47 18.31 -1.59
C TYR A 583 -1.55 19.77 -2.04
N LEU A 584 -2.65 20.18 -2.67
CA LEU A 584 -2.85 21.55 -3.13
C LEU A 584 -3.03 22.54 -1.97
N LEU A 585 -3.75 22.15 -0.91
CA LEU A 585 -3.90 22.98 0.29
C LEU A 585 -2.57 23.17 1.03
N ASP A 586 -1.83 22.10 1.26
CA ASP A 586 -0.56 22.12 1.99
C ASP A 586 0.49 22.99 1.27
N ARG A 587 0.44 23.02 -0.07
CA ARG A 587 1.27 23.90 -0.89
C ARG A 587 0.93 25.39 -0.77
N LEU A 588 -0.22 25.77 -0.23
CA LEU A 588 -0.52 27.17 0.07
C LEU A 588 0.25 27.69 1.30
N GLY A 589 0.71 26.79 2.17
CA GLY A 589 1.28 27.14 3.47
C GLY A 589 0.22 27.70 4.44
N PRO A 590 0.60 28.55 5.41
CA PRO A 590 -0.34 29.07 6.39
C PRO A 590 -1.39 29.94 5.69
N ILE A 591 -2.66 29.69 5.94
CA ILE A 591 -3.78 30.48 5.38
C ILE A 591 -3.99 31.71 6.25
N ASP A 592 -3.13 32.71 6.05
CA ASP A 592 -2.99 33.91 6.90
C ASP A 592 -3.39 35.22 6.20
N THR A 593 -3.60 35.19 4.88
CA THR A 593 -3.97 36.33 4.06
C THR A 593 -5.31 36.09 3.35
N THR A 594 -6.04 37.17 3.08
CA THR A 594 -7.30 37.10 2.32
C THR A 594 -7.14 36.46 0.95
N GLU A 595 -5.98 36.67 0.29
CA GLU A 595 -5.65 36.02 -0.98
C GLU A 595 -5.53 34.50 -0.82
N LYS A 596 -4.80 34.02 0.19
CA LYS A 596 -4.69 32.58 0.46
C LYS A 596 -6.02 31.96 0.89
N ILE A 597 -6.86 32.69 1.65
CA ILE A 597 -8.22 32.24 1.98
C ILE A 597 -9.03 32.04 0.68
N ALA A 598 -9.02 33.02 -0.22
CA ALA A 598 -9.71 32.90 -1.51
C ALA A 598 -9.17 31.73 -2.35
N ARG A 599 -7.85 31.52 -2.37
CA ARG A 599 -7.24 30.37 -3.05
C ARG A 599 -7.64 29.03 -2.42
N ALA A 600 -7.71 28.94 -1.09
CA ALA A 600 -8.15 27.74 -0.38
C ALA A 600 -9.61 27.39 -0.72
N PHE A 601 -10.50 28.40 -0.78
CA PHE A 601 -11.87 28.18 -1.28
C PHE A 601 -11.92 27.82 -2.76
N GLY A 602 -11.00 28.33 -3.59
CA GLY A 602 -10.85 27.90 -4.98
C GLY A 602 -10.52 26.41 -5.09
N ILE A 603 -9.59 25.93 -4.26
CA ILE A 603 -9.22 24.51 -4.17
C ILE A 603 -10.42 23.68 -3.68
N GLN A 604 -11.12 24.11 -2.62
CA GLN A 604 -12.34 23.43 -2.14
C GLN A 604 -13.44 23.38 -3.19
N SER A 605 -13.66 24.48 -3.93
CA SER A 605 -14.66 24.53 -5.01
C SER A 605 -14.35 23.51 -6.11
N GLN A 606 -13.09 23.45 -6.56
CA GLN A 606 -12.65 22.47 -7.56
C GLN A 606 -12.76 21.04 -7.04
N PHE A 607 -12.38 20.79 -5.78
CA PHE A 607 -12.52 19.49 -5.14
C PHE A 607 -13.98 19.01 -5.12
N PHE A 608 -14.92 19.85 -4.70
CA PHE A 608 -16.35 19.50 -4.72
C PHE A 608 -16.91 19.35 -6.13
N HIS A 609 -16.40 20.11 -7.11
CA HIS A 609 -16.73 19.89 -8.52
C HIS A 609 -16.33 18.48 -8.99
N ASP A 610 -15.11 18.05 -8.67
CA ASP A 610 -14.59 16.76 -9.13
C ASP A 610 -15.26 15.60 -8.40
N LEU A 611 -15.48 15.73 -7.09
CA LEU A 611 -16.26 14.75 -6.31
C LEU A 611 -17.70 14.60 -6.84
N ARG A 612 -18.32 15.71 -7.27
CA ARG A 612 -19.65 15.67 -7.90
C ARG A 612 -19.61 14.86 -9.19
N ALA A 613 -18.63 15.10 -10.06
CA ALA A 613 -18.49 14.36 -11.32
C ALA A 613 -18.32 12.86 -11.08
N VAL A 614 -17.47 12.48 -10.11
CA VAL A 614 -17.30 11.09 -9.68
C VAL A 614 -18.62 10.50 -9.17
N SER A 615 -19.31 11.20 -8.26
CA SER A 615 -20.56 10.73 -7.66
C SER A 615 -21.67 10.55 -8.71
N GLN A 616 -21.74 11.44 -9.71
CA GLN A 616 -22.67 11.30 -10.83
C GLN A 616 -22.34 10.07 -11.70
N SER A 617 -21.06 9.89 -12.05
CA SER A 617 -20.62 8.72 -12.81
C SER A 617 -20.93 7.41 -12.09
N LEU A 618 -20.75 7.37 -10.77
CA LEU A 618 -21.07 6.20 -9.94
C LEU A 618 -22.57 5.94 -9.89
N SER A 619 -23.39 6.97 -9.66
CA SER A 619 -24.86 6.85 -9.63
C SER A 619 -25.39 6.20 -10.91
N VAL A 620 -24.95 6.70 -12.08
CA VAL A 620 -25.41 6.20 -13.39
C VAL A 620 -24.96 4.75 -13.60
N SER A 621 -23.68 4.45 -13.38
CA SER A 621 -23.14 3.09 -13.54
C SER A 621 -23.82 2.07 -12.62
N LEU A 622 -24.11 2.44 -11.38
CA LEU A 622 -24.80 1.58 -10.41
C LEU A 622 -26.29 1.39 -10.79
N GLU A 623 -26.97 2.43 -11.27
CA GLU A 623 -28.36 2.34 -11.77
C GLU A 623 -28.47 1.38 -12.96
N GLU A 624 -27.60 1.55 -13.96
CA GLU A 624 -27.55 0.65 -15.13
C GLU A 624 -27.29 -0.79 -14.69
N SER A 625 -26.31 -1.00 -13.81
CA SER A 625 -25.96 -2.33 -13.30
C SER A 625 -27.12 -2.98 -12.51
N ALA A 626 -27.86 -2.20 -11.72
CA ALA A 626 -29.00 -2.71 -10.97
C ALA A 626 -30.14 -3.17 -11.90
N GLU A 627 -30.44 -2.40 -12.94
CA GLU A 627 -31.44 -2.78 -13.95
C GLU A 627 -31.02 -4.03 -14.72
N ASP A 628 -29.75 -4.14 -15.12
CA ASP A 628 -29.22 -5.34 -15.78
C ASP A 628 -29.36 -6.59 -14.92
N MET A 629 -29.05 -6.50 -13.62
CA MET A 629 -29.24 -7.62 -12.68
C MET A 629 -30.71 -8.01 -12.54
N LYS A 630 -31.62 -7.03 -12.47
CA LYS A 630 -33.06 -7.29 -12.41
C LYS A 630 -33.58 -7.93 -13.69
N ALA A 631 -33.09 -7.49 -14.85
CA ALA A 631 -33.43 -8.09 -16.13
C ALA A 631 -32.98 -9.56 -16.21
N ALA A 632 -31.76 -9.86 -15.75
CA ALA A 632 -31.25 -11.23 -15.66
C ALA A 632 -32.12 -12.12 -14.74
N LEU A 633 -32.48 -11.62 -13.56
CA LEU A 633 -33.36 -12.31 -12.61
C LEU A 633 -34.76 -12.58 -13.18
N ARG A 634 -35.34 -11.62 -13.94
CA ARG A 634 -36.64 -11.79 -14.61
C ARG A 634 -36.59 -12.84 -15.71
N LYS A 635 -35.51 -12.87 -16.51
CA LYS A 635 -35.35 -13.84 -17.60
C LYS A 635 -35.30 -15.28 -17.06
N GLU A 636 -34.54 -15.52 -16.00
CA GLU A 636 -34.48 -16.84 -15.35
C GLU A 636 -35.81 -17.27 -14.68
N ALA A 637 -36.66 -16.32 -14.28
CA ALA A 637 -37.98 -16.61 -13.74
C ALA A 637 -38.99 -16.96 -14.85
N GLY A 638 -38.91 -16.30 -16.01
CA GLY A 638 -39.74 -16.59 -17.18
C GLY A 638 -39.45 -17.95 -17.81
N GLU A 639 -38.17 -18.34 -17.91
CA GLU A 639 -37.75 -19.66 -18.45
C GLU A 639 -38.14 -20.86 -17.56
N ARG A 640 -38.62 -20.63 -16.32
CA ARG A 640 -39.13 -21.67 -15.40
C ARG A 640 -40.67 -21.75 -15.35
N GLY A 641 -41.34 -20.82 -16.03
CA GLY A 641 -42.81 -20.76 -16.10
C GLY A 641 -43.41 -21.40 -17.37
N GLU A 642 -42.56 -21.87 -18.28
CA GLU A 642 -42.86 -22.72 -19.43
C GLU A 642 -42.34 -24.14 -19.16
#